data_AF-A0A401KKS4-F1
#
_entry.id   AF-A0A401KKS4-F1
#
_cell.length_a   1.000
_cell.length_b   1.000
_cell.length_c   1.000
_cell.angle_alpha   90.00
_cell.angle_beta   90.00
_cell.angle_gamma   90.00
#
_symmetry.space_group_name_H-M   'P 1'
#
loop_
_entity.id
_entity.type
_entity.pdbx_description
1 polymer ?
#
loop_
_entity_poly.entity_id
_entity_poly.type
_entity_poly.pdbx_seq_one_letter_code
_entity_poly.pdbx_strand_id
1 'polypeptide(L)'
;MIARSVLRRPHLSNKPSFLCLRRLIRPPAPQIRLVHITPPCIPSTLFSTQMTSRQDPSKRTPEIESGMNDADKLERLLGKDGFKTWGFVIYRCTYQSDSDWEKLMIRFHKRVEKYLQYYNGLDLLAGFTPTVLEDRSFEGATVASLRNEFNEWAVTAVKEEQGIDPSHLWRLKNGRYRFFIMVDQEALDSILSTQDDDIHGGFVRLVNAEWKPEELDEEELAERGGPGPEEELLEGRTSASTRLISRLCTTSTNTQHTLNNHLKFELSYIPPIALVMAISRMGGVVAAVTVAIALFAIYLSPSTDVIVEHINGYYNVVFPKAPVSPPTVYDPHRGIKYIGILSNGVEQFQNIFYAEEPTGPRRFAPPVPVRPPKGSVINATQSGAWCPQGTGDILPFTSRVSNISENCLSLRVARATGVKTQDKLPVVVWLHGGGHALGSASDILYNPEGLLQEAVAAGKPLIYVGINYRLGFFGFATSKAMIAKKQTNAGLRDQRAALEWVRDNIETFGGDPSRVTVIGQSVGASDIGLHLTSFNGTKGVPFRRAIMMSGAPGVNFNSDPSLVSENTANIAREVGCINTNDAESLETLECLQSIPFDTLTNLSVTASRAARPPFGEGFFYPTIDGDFLPARPSELLRAGNFVKDIPIIASWVANDGAWYALPSTSTDEEVLASFGLWLSKLSTSTKARLLDLYPITDFAHMIRESYDGPISPQYYRAAQMNRDIWFTCPVLDFAWQYAQNGGLVPSKVWLYEHNATRYAPVFEMMGVPMWRVAHLSDIPYVMNTANLEGGADNSPEQMKLAREVSRQVIGFVHDASPSEAWPVAFFGISEQGLSKDSPDQLSIQTFGGPMGSRAVTVRKGADTSGSTEAEKALLWERLFDRCEFINSAQMRAEAGV
;
A
#
# COMPACT_ATOMS: atom_id res chain seq x y z
N MET A 1 -20.51 -17.91 -43.59
CA MET A 1 -20.09 -17.17 -44.81
C MET A 1 -19.31 -15.96 -44.30
N ILE A 2 -17.97 -15.93 -44.30
CA ILE A 2 -17.02 -15.84 -45.44
C ILE A 2 -17.04 -14.46 -46.14
N ALA A 3 -16.01 -13.64 -45.80
CA ALA A 3 -15.22 -12.72 -46.65
C ALA A 3 -15.90 -11.54 -47.40
N ARG A 4 -15.23 -10.45 -47.82
CA ARG A 4 -13.90 -9.81 -47.54
C ARG A 4 -13.87 -8.44 -48.27
N SER A 5 -13.25 -7.41 -47.69
CA SER A 5 -12.32 -6.43 -48.34
C SER A 5 -12.02 -5.25 -47.37
N VAL A 6 -10.92 -4.48 -47.40
CA VAL A 6 -9.45 -4.67 -47.56
C VAL A 6 -8.86 -3.30 -47.95
N LEU A 7 -8.02 -2.73 -47.07
CA LEU A 7 -6.95 -1.72 -47.28
C LEU A 7 -7.26 -0.30 -47.85
N ARG A 8 -6.88 0.74 -47.10
CA ARG A 8 -5.53 1.41 -47.19
C ARG A 8 -5.31 2.49 -46.10
N ARG A 9 -4.07 2.60 -45.59
CA ARG A 9 -3.50 3.79 -44.90
C ARG A 9 -2.61 4.58 -45.87
N PRO A 10 -2.19 5.81 -45.52
CA PRO A 10 -0.76 6.03 -45.24
C PRO A 10 -0.47 6.74 -43.89
N HIS A 11 0.82 6.86 -43.55
CA HIS A 11 1.37 7.19 -42.22
C HIS A 11 1.81 8.65 -42.02
N LEU A 12 1.93 9.01 -40.71
CA LEU A 12 2.93 9.86 -40.01
C LEU A 12 2.22 10.86 -39.07
N SER A 13 2.65 11.11 -37.83
CA SER A 13 3.75 10.56 -37.01
C SER A 13 3.41 10.71 -35.51
N ASN A 14 3.93 9.85 -34.62
CA ASN A 14 4.07 10.14 -33.19
C ASN A 14 5.05 9.17 -32.50
N LYS A 15 5.85 9.67 -31.57
CA LYS A 15 6.80 8.91 -30.74
C LYS A 15 6.11 8.47 -29.42
N PRO A 16 6.24 7.22 -28.96
CA PRO A 16 5.99 6.86 -27.56
C PRO A 16 7.28 6.91 -26.72
N SER A 17 7.15 7.02 -25.41
CA SER A 17 8.24 7.00 -24.42
C SER A 17 8.25 5.69 -23.62
N PHE A 18 9.44 5.16 -23.28
CA PHE A 18 9.63 3.93 -22.49
C PHE A 18 10.51 4.20 -21.26
N LEU A 19 10.14 3.64 -20.09
CA LEU A 19 11.07 3.39 -18.98
C LEU A 19 10.67 2.14 -18.18
N CYS A 20 11.65 1.39 -17.67
CA CYS A 20 11.50 0.03 -17.13
C CYS A 20 12.02 -0.09 -15.68
N LEU A 21 11.44 -0.99 -14.88
CA LEU A 21 11.47 -0.99 -13.40
C LEU A 21 12.81 -1.22 -12.69
N ARG A 22 12.82 -0.77 -11.41
CA ARG A 22 13.74 -1.10 -10.31
C ARG A 22 12.91 -1.30 -9.03
N ARG A 23 13.33 -1.99 -7.94
CA ARG A 23 14.61 -2.66 -7.59
C ARG A 23 14.31 -4.04 -6.92
N LEU A 24 15.17 -4.56 -6.03
CA LEU A 24 15.02 -5.85 -5.31
C LEU A 24 15.69 -5.81 -3.92
N ILE A 25 15.01 -6.26 -2.84
CA ILE A 25 15.55 -6.94 -1.62
C ILE A 25 14.54 -8.04 -1.16
N ARG A 26 15.00 -9.05 -0.41
CA ARG A 26 14.41 -10.41 -0.19
C ARG A 26 13.23 -10.49 0.82
N PRO A 27 12.39 -11.55 0.73
CA PRO A 27 12.50 -12.71 1.66
C PRO A 27 12.59 -14.09 0.91
N PRO A 28 12.61 -15.28 1.56
CA PRO A 28 13.11 -16.52 0.97
C PRO A 28 12.04 -17.37 0.26
N ALA A 29 12.30 -17.69 -1.01
CA ALA A 29 11.64 -18.72 -1.82
C ALA A 29 12.54 -19.01 -3.05
N PRO A 30 12.48 -20.20 -3.68
CA PRO A 30 13.33 -20.52 -4.83
C PRO A 30 13.03 -19.58 -6.01
N GLN A 31 13.97 -18.68 -6.33
CA GLN A 31 13.74 -17.58 -7.26
C GLN A 31 13.58 -18.05 -8.72
N ILE A 32 12.33 -18.23 -9.12
CA ILE A 32 11.84 -18.30 -10.50
C ILE A 32 10.97 -17.06 -10.70
N ARG A 33 11.15 -16.33 -11.81
CA ARG A 33 10.26 -15.23 -12.18
C ARG A 33 9.74 -15.46 -13.59
N LEU A 34 8.43 -15.41 -13.75
CA LEU A 34 7.84 -15.22 -15.07
C LEU A 34 8.14 -13.79 -15.51
N VAL A 35 8.78 -13.65 -16.67
CA VAL A 35 9.13 -12.36 -17.27
C VAL A 35 8.62 -12.39 -18.70
N HIS A 36 7.96 -11.31 -19.14
CA HIS A 36 7.58 -11.18 -20.54
C HIS A 36 8.80 -11.25 -21.47
N ILE A 37 8.61 -11.52 -22.77
CA ILE A 37 9.68 -11.26 -23.75
C ILE A 37 9.84 -9.74 -23.93
N THR A 38 10.50 -9.15 -22.95
CA THR A 38 11.09 -7.82 -23.00
C THR A 38 12.60 -8.00 -22.88
N PRO A 39 13.42 -7.33 -23.72
CA PRO A 39 14.87 -7.40 -23.59
C PRO A 39 15.30 -6.97 -22.18
N PRO A 40 16.43 -7.47 -21.67
CA PRO A 40 16.82 -7.24 -20.28
C PRO A 40 17.01 -5.74 -20.01
N CYS A 41 16.02 -5.14 -19.36
CA CYS A 41 16.18 -3.87 -18.68
C CYS A 41 17.33 -4.04 -17.68
N ILE A 42 18.44 -3.35 -17.95
CA ILE A 42 19.70 -3.47 -17.23
C ILE A 42 19.47 -3.46 -15.71
N PRO A 43 19.85 -4.53 -14.97
CA PRO A 43 19.53 -4.63 -13.55
C PRO A 43 20.06 -3.46 -12.73
N SER A 44 19.13 -2.59 -12.32
CA SER A 44 18.88 -2.17 -10.93
C SER A 44 20.05 -2.05 -9.93
N THR A 45 20.77 -3.14 -9.72
CA THR A 45 21.51 -3.43 -8.49
C THR A 45 22.98 -3.01 -8.54
N LEU A 46 23.49 -2.56 -9.68
CA LEU A 46 24.85 -2.02 -9.83
C LEU A 46 24.98 -0.53 -9.43
N PHE A 47 24.49 -0.17 -8.24
CA PHE A 47 24.87 1.09 -7.59
C PHE A 47 25.02 0.89 -6.09
N SER A 48 26.29 0.78 -5.67
CA SER A 48 26.78 1.23 -4.37
C SER A 48 27.64 2.46 -4.64
N THR A 49 27.27 3.58 -4.01
CA THR A 49 28.13 4.71 -3.57
C THR A 49 29.27 5.21 -4.47
N GLN A 50 29.29 6.54 -4.67
CA GLN A 50 30.27 7.38 -5.37
C GLN A 50 30.22 7.34 -6.90
N MET A 51 29.55 8.34 -7.48
CA MET A 51 30.16 9.18 -8.52
C MET A 51 29.43 10.52 -8.63
N THR A 52 30.15 11.60 -8.33
CA THR A 52 29.75 12.97 -8.64
C THR A 52 30.13 13.34 -10.07
N SER A 53 29.37 14.27 -10.65
CA SER A 53 29.65 15.10 -11.84
C SER A 53 29.13 14.65 -13.22
N ARG A 54 28.44 15.64 -13.83
CA ARG A 54 28.00 15.81 -15.24
C ARG A 54 26.91 14.89 -15.81
N GLN A 55 25.78 15.53 -16.10
CA GLN A 55 24.73 15.06 -17.01
C GLN A 55 25.24 15.13 -18.45
N ASP A 56 25.98 14.11 -18.90
CA ASP A 56 26.36 14.04 -20.31
C ASP A 56 25.13 13.59 -21.16
N PRO A 57 24.77 14.33 -22.23
CA PRO A 57 23.70 13.94 -23.15
C PRO A 57 23.92 12.55 -23.74
N SER A 58 22.84 11.87 -24.10
CA SER A 58 22.94 10.59 -24.78
C SER A 58 23.60 10.78 -26.15
N LYS A 59 24.62 9.95 -26.45
CA LYS A 59 25.33 10.03 -27.73
C LYS A 59 24.47 9.51 -28.90
N ARG A 60 23.41 8.77 -28.58
CA ARG A 60 22.42 8.19 -29.51
C ARG A 60 21.13 9.03 -29.60
N THR A 61 20.82 9.84 -28.60
CA THR A 61 19.61 10.67 -28.53
C THR A 61 19.92 11.97 -27.74
N PRO A 62 20.55 12.98 -28.35
CA PRO A 62 21.07 14.16 -27.64
C PRO A 62 20.06 14.95 -26.80
N GLU A 63 18.75 14.75 -27.03
CA GLU A 63 17.64 15.36 -26.30
C GLU A 63 17.35 14.75 -24.92
N ILE A 64 17.98 13.61 -24.59
CA ILE A 64 17.84 12.95 -23.27
C ILE A 64 19.22 12.67 -22.65
N GLU A 65 19.27 12.51 -21.33
CA GLU A 65 20.51 12.15 -20.65
C GLU A 65 21.00 10.76 -21.05
N SER A 66 22.32 10.56 -21.07
CA SER A 66 22.93 9.22 -21.28
C SER A 66 22.55 8.20 -20.18
N GLY A 67 22.02 8.68 -19.04
CA GLY A 67 21.41 7.88 -17.98
C GLY A 67 19.93 7.53 -18.22
N MET A 68 19.32 7.99 -19.31
CA MET A 68 17.93 7.69 -19.70
C MET A 68 17.86 6.84 -20.98
N ASN A 69 18.84 6.91 -21.88
CA ASN A 69 18.97 6.01 -23.03
C ASN A 69 19.52 4.63 -22.60
N ASP A 70 18.80 3.54 -22.85
CA ASP A 70 19.20 2.20 -22.42
C ASP A 70 20.33 1.57 -23.26
N ALA A 71 20.48 1.95 -24.54
CA ALA A 71 21.61 1.53 -25.35
C ALA A 71 22.93 2.15 -24.84
N ASP A 72 22.91 3.42 -24.45
CA ASP A 72 24.06 4.09 -23.83
C ASP A 72 24.42 3.48 -22.46
N LYS A 73 23.44 3.00 -21.69
CA LYS A 73 23.71 2.23 -20.45
C LYS A 73 24.33 0.88 -20.77
N LEU A 74 23.81 0.17 -21.77
CA LEU A 74 24.27 -1.16 -22.16
C LEU A 74 25.73 -1.11 -22.58
N GLU A 75 26.06 -0.26 -23.54
CA GLU A 75 27.44 -0.08 -24.02
C GLU A 75 28.41 0.33 -22.90
N ARG A 76 27.99 1.24 -22.01
CA ARG A 76 28.81 1.66 -20.86
C ARG A 76 29.12 0.50 -19.92
N LEU A 77 28.20 -0.45 -19.74
CA LEU A 77 28.43 -1.65 -18.95
C LEU A 77 29.32 -2.66 -19.68
N LEU A 78 29.11 -2.88 -20.98
CA LEU A 78 29.99 -3.74 -21.79
C LEU A 78 31.44 -3.21 -21.76
N GLY A 79 31.62 -1.89 -21.94
CA GLY A 79 32.94 -1.26 -21.84
C GLY A 79 33.55 -1.31 -20.43
N LYS A 80 32.73 -1.18 -19.37
CA LYS A 80 33.19 -1.27 -17.97
C LYS A 80 33.65 -2.68 -17.58
N ASP A 81 32.88 -3.69 -17.98
CA ASP A 81 33.13 -5.08 -17.62
C ASP A 81 34.09 -5.78 -18.60
N GLY A 82 34.45 -5.12 -19.72
CA GLY A 82 35.36 -5.62 -20.75
C GLY A 82 34.72 -6.62 -21.72
N PHE A 83 33.39 -6.61 -21.80
CA PHE A 83 32.60 -7.64 -22.49
C PHE A 83 32.45 -7.34 -23.98
N LYS A 84 32.64 -8.38 -24.78
CA LYS A 84 32.52 -8.37 -26.24
C LYS A 84 31.15 -8.85 -26.72
N THR A 85 30.53 -9.75 -25.95
CA THR A 85 29.22 -10.33 -26.24
C THR A 85 28.26 -10.16 -25.07
N TRP A 86 26.96 -10.12 -25.36
CA TRP A 86 25.91 -9.95 -24.37
C TRP A 86 24.61 -10.64 -24.79
N GLY A 87 23.72 -10.85 -23.82
CA GLY A 87 22.50 -11.64 -24.00
C GLY A 87 22.37 -12.71 -22.91
N PHE A 88 21.24 -13.40 -22.88
CA PHE A 88 20.97 -14.46 -21.91
C PHE A 88 21.52 -15.82 -22.35
N VAL A 89 21.70 -16.71 -21.37
CA VAL A 89 21.71 -18.15 -21.60
C VAL A 89 20.27 -18.64 -21.61
N ILE A 90 19.92 -19.51 -22.54
CA ILE A 90 18.57 -20.04 -22.73
C ILE A 90 18.66 -21.57 -22.74
N TYR A 91 18.05 -22.21 -21.75
CA TYR A 91 17.84 -23.65 -21.73
C TYR A 91 16.55 -23.99 -22.46
N ARG A 92 16.67 -24.82 -23.51
CA ARG A 92 15.53 -25.42 -24.19
C ARG A 92 15.08 -26.66 -23.41
N CYS A 93 13.92 -26.58 -22.78
CA CYS A 93 13.36 -27.65 -21.93
C CYS A 93 12.12 -28.33 -22.55
N THR A 94 11.86 -28.09 -23.84
CA THR A 94 10.86 -28.79 -24.65
C THR A 94 11.37 -29.06 -26.06
N TYR A 95 11.12 -30.28 -26.55
CA TYR A 95 11.50 -30.76 -27.88
C TYR A 95 10.28 -31.19 -28.72
N GLN A 96 9.07 -30.79 -28.34
CA GLN A 96 7.83 -31.18 -29.03
C GLN A 96 7.76 -30.71 -30.49
N SER A 97 8.38 -29.57 -30.83
CA SER A 97 8.41 -29.03 -32.20
C SER A 97 9.60 -28.09 -32.43
N ASP A 98 10.50 -28.48 -33.33
CA ASP A 98 11.64 -27.64 -33.74
C ASP A 98 11.18 -26.38 -34.50
N SER A 99 10.12 -26.47 -35.31
CA SER A 99 9.58 -25.31 -36.03
C SER A 99 9.01 -24.25 -35.10
N ASP A 100 8.45 -24.66 -33.96
CA ASP A 100 7.91 -23.75 -32.96
C ASP A 100 9.02 -23.13 -32.09
N TRP A 101 10.08 -23.89 -31.82
CA TRP A 101 11.31 -23.37 -31.25
C TRP A 101 11.96 -22.29 -32.15
N GLU A 102 12.07 -22.53 -33.46
CA GLU A 102 12.56 -21.55 -34.43
C GLU A 102 11.73 -20.25 -34.41
N LYS A 103 10.40 -20.35 -34.38
CA LYS A 103 9.49 -19.18 -34.27
C LYS A 103 9.73 -18.38 -32.99
N LEU A 104 9.91 -19.05 -31.85
CA LEU A 104 10.26 -18.41 -30.59
C LEU A 104 11.58 -17.65 -30.72
N MET A 105 12.62 -18.27 -31.27
CA MET A 105 13.93 -17.65 -31.41
C MET A 105 13.91 -16.47 -32.39
N ILE A 106 13.12 -16.54 -33.48
CA ILE A 106 12.88 -15.41 -34.39
C ILE A 106 12.17 -14.25 -33.66
N ARG A 107 11.10 -14.54 -32.90
CA ARG A 107 10.38 -13.53 -32.10
C ARG A 107 11.29 -12.87 -31.06
N PHE A 108 12.13 -13.66 -30.38
CA PHE A 108 13.10 -13.19 -29.39
C PHE A 108 14.14 -12.22 -30.00
N HIS A 109 14.77 -12.58 -31.13
CA HIS A 109 15.74 -11.71 -31.79
C HIS A 109 15.09 -10.41 -32.33
N LYS A 110 13.95 -10.52 -33.03
CA LYS A 110 13.17 -9.38 -33.55
C LYS A 110 12.75 -8.41 -32.44
N ARG A 111 12.51 -8.91 -31.22
CA ARG A 111 12.17 -8.09 -30.04
C ARG A 111 13.36 -7.27 -29.54
N VAL A 112 14.55 -7.87 -29.48
CA VAL A 112 15.80 -7.19 -29.09
C VAL A 112 16.19 -6.14 -30.13
N GLU A 113 16.10 -6.47 -31.41
CA GLU A 113 16.30 -5.53 -32.52
C GLU A 113 15.38 -4.31 -32.42
N LYS A 114 14.05 -4.50 -32.28
CA LYS A 114 13.08 -3.40 -32.09
C LYS A 114 13.40 -2.52 -30.88
N TYR A 115 13.89 -3.09 -29.78
CA TYR A 115 14.22 -2.34 -28.56
C TYR A 115 15.49 -1.51 -28.73
N LEU A 116 16.53 -2.07 -29.34
CA LEU A 116 17.74 -1.34 -29.69
C LEU A 116 17.43 -0.23 -30.71
N GLN A 117 16.60 -0.51 -31.72
CA GLN A 117 16.13 0.48 -32.68
C GLN A 117 15.44 1.66 -32.00
N TYR A 118 14.59 1.40 -31.00
CA TYR A 118 13.90 2.45 -30.24
C TYR A 118 14.88 3.39 -29.50
N TYR A 119 16.00 2.87 -28.97
CA TYR A 119 17.04 3.67 -28.31
C TYR A 119 18.20 4.09 -29.26
N ASN A 120 18.01 4.02 -30.58
CA ASN A 120 19.04 4.29 -31.61
C ASN A 120 20.34 3.46 -31.45
N GLY A 121 20.24 2.28 -30.85
CA GLY A 121 21.36 1.41 -30.44
C GLY A 121 21.57 0.14 -31.27
N LEU A 122 21.15 0.13 -32.54
CA LEU A 122 21.30 -1.05 -33.43
C LEU A 122 22.76 -1.46 -33.65
N ASP A 123 23.71 -0.55 -33.43
CA ASP A 123 25.15 -0.84 -33.44
C ASP A 123 25.57 -1.88 -32.40
N LEU A 124 24.82 -1.99 -31.29
CA LEU A 124 25.08 -2.98 -30.22
C LEU A 124 24.57 -4.38 -30.54
N LEU A 125 23.75 -4.54 -31.59
CA LEU A 125 23.21 -5.85 -32.00
C LEU A 125 24.33 -6.78 -32.49
N ALA A 126 25.44 -6.24 -33.00
CA ALA A 126 26.61 -7.03 -33.40
C ALA A 126 27.28 -7.78 -32.22
N GLY A 127 27.09 -7.32 -30.98
CA GLY A 127 27.51 -8.03 -29.77
C GLY A 127 26.41 -8.89 -29.14
N PHE A 128 25.19 -8.91 -29.68
CA PHE A 128 24.11 -9.70 -29.11
C PHE A 128 24.25 -11.17 -29.51
N THR A 129 24.62 -12.00 -28.55
CA THR A 129 24.89 -13.44 -28.74
C THR A 129 24.24 -14.22 -27.59
N PRO A 130 22.93 -14.49 -27.66
CA PRO A 130 22.29 -15.37 -26.70
C PRO A 130 22.84 -16.79 -26.85
N THR A 131 23.19 -17.44 -25.73
CA THR A 131 23.71 -18.81 -25.73
C THR A 131 22.54 -19.76 -25.51
N VAL A 132 22.15 -20.49 -26.55
CA VAL A 132 21.15 -21.55 -26.40
C VAL A 132 21.85 -22.85 -26.05
N LEU A 133 21.41 -23.49 -24.97
CA LEU A 133 21.83 -24.82 -24.57
C LEU A 133 20.72 -25.81 -24.94
N GLU A 134 21.05 -26.74 -25.84
CA GLU A 134 20.11 -27.75 -26.36
C GLU A 134 20.65 -29.16 -26.10
N ASP A 135 20.13 -29.82 -25.08
CA ASP A 135 20.30 -31.25 -24.82
C ASP A 135 18.92 -31.86 -24.53
N ARG A 136 18.62 -33.03 -25.11
CA ARG A 136 17.32 -33.70 -24.92
C ARG A 136 17.08 -34.13 -23.47
N SER A 137 18.13 -34.28 -22.67
CA SER A 137 18.03 -34.52 -21.22
C SER A 137 17.43 -33.34 -20.44
N PHE A 138 17.29 -32.15 -21.06
CA PHE A 138 16.61 -31.00 -20.45
C PHE A 138 15.08 -31.08 -20.55
N GLU A 139 14.52 -32.04 -21.29
CA GLU A 139 13.08 -32.20 -21.41
C GLU A 139 12.46 -32.61 -20.07
N GLY A 140 11.64 -31.72 -19.49
CA GLY A 140 11.10 -31.88 -18.14
C GLY A 140 12.09 -31.60 -17.00
N ALA A 141 13.27 -31.03 -17.28
CA ALA A 141 14.26 -30.70 -16.25
C ALA A 141 13.72 -29.71 -15.21
N THR A 142 14.13 -29.90 -13.96
CA THR A 142 13.76 -28.99 -12.88
C THR A 142 14.66 -27.77 -12.83
N VAL A 143 14.18 -26.68 -12.25
CA VAL A 143 15.02 -25.51 -11.97
C VAL A 143 16.22 -25.85 -11.06
N ALA A 144 16.10 -26.83 -10.17
CA ALA A 144 17.21 -27.25 -9.31
C ALA A 144 18.34 -27.92 -10.11
N SER A 145 18.03 -28.81 -11.06
CA SER A 145 19.04 -29.46 -11.92
C SER A 145 19.73 -28.45 -12.84
N LEU A 146 18.96 -27.56 -13.50
CA LEU A 146 19.51 -26.55 -14.40
C LEU A 146 20.39 -25.51 -13.68
N ARG A 147 20.14 -25.23 -12.40
CA ARG A 147 21.01 -24.34 -11.60
C ARG A 147 22.42 -24.90 -11.42
N ASN A 148 22.56 -26.20 -11.18
CA ASN A 148 23.88 -26.81 -10.98
C ASN A 148 24.69 -26.74 -12.27
N GLU A 149 24.08 -27.16 -13.37
CA GLU A 149 24.69 -27.16 -14.70
C GLU A 149 25.06 -25.75 -15.18
N PHE A 150 24.17 -24.76 -15.00
CA PHE A 150 24.48 -23.37 -15.33
C PHE A 150 25.67 -22.84 -14.52
N ASN A 151 25.76 -23.20 -13.23
CA ASN A 151 26.86 -22.77 -12.38
C ASN A 151 28.19 -23.42 -12.80
N GLU A 152 28.18 -24.67 -13.28
CA GLU A 152 29.36 -25.31 -13.87
C GLU A 152 29.77 -24.64 -15.19
N TRP A 153 28.82 -24.44 -16.11
CA TRP A 153 29.04 -23.71 -17.37
C TRP A 153 29.60 -22.30 -17.15
N ALA A 154 29.06 -21.55 -16.19
CA ALA A 154 29.46 -20.16 -15.92
C ALA A 154 30.92 -20.02 -15.46
N VAL A 155 31.51 -21.07 -14.88
CA VAL A 155 32.92 -21.05 -14.42
C VAL A 155 33.89 -21.00 -15.60
N THR A 156 33.62 -21.69 -16.70
CA THR A 156 34.49 -21.71 -17.89
C THR A 156 34.08 -20.66 -18.92
N ALA A 157 32.78 -20.44 -19.12
CA ALA A 157 32.24 -19.60 -20.17
C ALA A 157 32.73 -18.14 -20.14
N VAL A 158 32.99 -17.55 -18.96
CA VAL A 158 33.53 -16.17 -18.87
C VAL A 158 34.91 -16.05 -19.54
N LYS A 159 35.74 -17.09 -19.44
CA LYS A 159 37.06 -17.12 -20.05
C LYS A 159 36.97 -17.34 -21.56
N GLU A 160 36.06 -18.20 -21.99
CA GLU A 160 35.90 -18.59 -23.38
C GLU A 160 35.18 -17.51 -24.21
N GLU A 161 34.11 -16.92 -23.68
CA GLU A 161 33.31 -15.89 -24.36
C GLU A 161 33.94 -14.49 -24.29
N GLN A 162 34.49 -14.09 -23.13
CA GLN A 162 34.99 -12.72 -22.91
C GLN A 162 36.52 -12.61 -22.91
N GLY A 163 37.24 -13.71 -22.66
CA GLY A 163 38.70 -13.71 -22.48
C GLY A 163 39.15 -13.27 -21.08
N ILE A 164 38.28 -13.35 -20.07
CA ILE A 164 38.51 -12.85 -18.70
C ILE A 164 38.79 -14.02 -17.75
N ASP A 165 39.72 -13.84 -16.80
CA ASP A 165 40.11 -14.92 -15.88
C ASP A 165 39.00 -15.27 -14.85
N PRO A 166 38.62 -16.56 -14.70
CA PRO A 166 37.56 -16.99 -13.78
C PRO A 166 37.80 -16.64 -12.30
N SER A 167 39.04 -16.42 -11.87
CA SER A 167 39.34 -16.00 -10.49
C SER A 167 38.70 -14.65 -10.10
N HIS A 168 38.20 -13.89 -11.08
CA HIS A 168 37.48 -12.64 -10.90
C HIS A 168 35.94 -12.78 -10.86
N LEU A 169 35.38 -13.99 -11.03
CA LEU A 169 33.92 -14.25 -11.06
C LEU A 169 33.16 -13.63 -9.87
N TRP A 170 33.71 -13.68 -8.67
CA TRP A 170 33.11 -13.09 -7.46
C TRP A 170 32.94 -11.56 -7.51
N ARG A 171 33.66 -10.86 -8.40
CA ARG A 171 33.47 -9.43 -8.69
C ARG A 171 32.46 -9.17 -9.81
N LEU A 172 32.22 -10.15 -10.68
CA LEU A 172 31.39 -10.03 -11.88
C LEU A 172 29.91 -10.37 -11.61
N LYS A 173 29.24 -9.55 -10.78
CA LYS A 173 27.79 -9.67 -10.49
C LYS A 173 26.90 -9.18 -11.66
N ASN A 174 27.19 -9.62 -12.88
CA ASN A 174 26.45 -9.24 -14.09
C ASN A 174 25.23 -10.16 -14.32
N GLY A 175 24.45 -9.86 -15.37
CA GLY A 175 23.22 -10.61 -15.69
C GLY A 175 23.48 -11.97 -16.37
N ARG A 176 24.45 -12.05 -17.29
CA ARG A 176 24.66 -13.20 -18.19
C ARG A 176 25.13 -14.46 -17.46
N TYR A 177 26.04 -14.33 -16.49
CA TYR A 177 26.61 -15.45 -15.74
C TYR A 177 25.95 -15.64 -14.36
N ARG A 178 24.71 -15.16 -14.23
CA ARG A 178 23.91 -15.23 -12.99
C ARG A 178 22.47 -15.64 -13.23
N PHE A 179 21.89 -15.25 -14.36
CA PHE A 179 20.53 -15.59 -14.73
C PHE A 179 20.49 -16.33 -16.06
N PHE A 180 19.70 -17.40 -16.12
CA PHE A 180 19.33 -18.07 -17.35
C PHE A 180 17.81 -18.02 -17.55
N ILE A 181 17.41 -18.16 -18.81
CA ILE A 181 16.04 -18.37 -19.21
C ILE A 181 15.82 -19.88 -19.33
N MET A 182 14.78 -20.39 -18.68
CA MET A 182 14.22 -21.72 -18.91
C MET A 182 13.01 -21.58 -19.82
N VAL A 183 12.96 -22.35 -20.91
CA VAL A 183 11.81 -22.42 -21.81
C VAL A 183 11.27 -23.85 -21.82
N ASP A 184 10.23 -24.08 -21.04
CA ASP A 184 9.39 -25.28 -21.11
C ASP A 184 8.22 -25.07 -22.09
N GLN A 185 7.36 -26.09 -22.20
CA GLN A 185 6.22 -26.05 -23.12
C GLN A 185 5.24 -24.91 -22.80
N GLU A 186 5.01 -24.61 -21.52
CA GLU A 186 4.13 -23.53 -21.09
C GLU A 186 4.64 -22.17 -21.56
N ALA A 187 5.94 -21.90 -21.38
CA ALA A 187 6.58 -20.71 -21.91
C ALA A 187 6.47 -20.65 -23.44
N LEU A 188 6.80 -21.74 -24.15
CA LEU A 188 6.72 -21.82 -25.61
C LEU A 188 5.31 -21.52 -26.14
N ASP A 189 4.27 -22.14 -25.58
CA ASP A 189 2.88 -21.93 -25.98
C ASP A 189 2.40 -20.50 -25.69
N SER A 190 2.83 -19.91 -24.56
CA SER A 190 2.53 -18.50 -24.23
C SER A 190 3.12 -17.53 -25.26
N ILE A 191 4.23 -17.90 -25.91
CA ILE A 191 4.95 -17.07 -26.87
C ILE A 191 4.38 -17.25 -28.28
N LEU A 192 3.78 -18.39 -28.61
CA LEU A 192 3.25 -18.70 -29.94
C LEU A 192 1.78 -18.30 -30.09
N SER A 193 1.02 -18.33 -29.00
CA SER A 193 -0.39 -17.91 -28.96
C SER A 193 -0.60 -16.40 -29.15
N THR A 194 0.47 -15.59 -29.12
CA THR A 194 0.42 -14.14 -29.26
C THR A 194 0.52 -13.69 -30.72
N GLN A 195 -0.08 -12.54 -31.06
CA GLN A 195 -0.06 -12.01 -32.43
C GLN A 195 1.32 -11.42 -32.76
N ASP A 196 1.80 -11.57 -34.00
CA ASP A 196 3.16 -11.17 -34.44
C ASP A 196 3.51 -9.67 -34.26
N ASP A 197 2.49 -8.83 -34.08
CA ASP A 197 2.60 -7.38 -33.86
C ASP A 197 2.45 -6.98 -32.38
N ASP A 198 1.95 -7.86 -31.51
CA ASP A 198 1.91 -7.61 -30.07
C ASP A 198 3.30 -7.81 -29.47
N ILE A 199 3.94 -6.70 -29.11
CA ILE A 199 5.28 -6.70 -28.53
C ILE A 199 5.29 -7.08 -27.04
N HIS A 200 4.15 -7.15 -26.35
CA HIS A 200 4.07 -7.44 -24.91
C HIS A 200 3.55 -8.86 -24.58
N GLY A 201 3.08 -9.60 -25.59
CA GLY A 201 2.57 -10.96 -25.42
C GLY A 201 3.63 -12.03 -25.06
N GLY A 202 3.24 -12.96 -24.19
CA GLY A 202 4.02 -14.17 -23.86
C GLY A 202 5.03 -13.97 -22.73
N PHE A 203 5.52 -15.08 -22.17
CA PHE A 203 6.47 -15.08 -21.05
C PHE A 203 7.54 -16.18 -21.16
N VAL A 204 8.61 -16.01 -20.38
CA VAL A 204 9.66 -17.00 -20.13
C VAL A 204 9.97 -17.08 -18.64
N ARG A 205 10.56 -18.19 -18.18
CA ARG A 205 10.99 -18.37 -16.78
C ARG A 205 12.43 -17.89 -16.61
N LEU A 206 12.62 -16.72 -16.02
CA LEU A 206 13.95 -16.20 -15.65
C LEU A 206 14.35 -16.77 -14.27
N VAL A 207 15.46 -17.50 -14.24
CA VAL A 207 15.97 -18.19 -13.05
C VAL A 207 17.24 -17.49 -12.57
N ASN A 208 17.34 -17.22 -11.25
CA ASN A 208 18.59 -16.85 -10.61
C ASN A 208 19.36 -18.13 -10.22
N ALA A 209 20.61 -18.26 -10.66
CA ALA A 209 21.45 -19.43 -10.41
C ALA A 209 22.13 -19.43 -9.03
N GLU A 210 22.28 -18.26 -8.39
CA GLU A 210 22.72 -18.15 -6.99
C GLU A 210 21.60 -18.62 -6.05
N TRP A 211 21.65 -19.88 -5.62
CA TRP A 211 20.74 -20.47 -4.64
C TRP A 211 21.48 -21.46 -3.72
N LYS A 212 20.99 -21.59 -2.48
CA LYS A 212 21.34 -22.67 -1.55
C LYS A 212 20.03 -23.25 -0.99
N PRO A 213 19.88 -24.57 -0.87
CA PRO A 213 18.84 -25.14 -0.02
C PRO A 213 19.04 -24.69 1.44
N GLU A 214 17.96 -24.51 2.17
CA GLU A 214 18.00 -24.59 3.64
C GLU A 214 18.02 -26.08 4.01
N GLU A 215 18.87 -26.46 4.97
CA GLU A 215 18.86 -27.82 5.53
C GLU A 215 17.60 -27.95 6.40
N LEU A 216 16.71 -28.86 6.02
CA LEU A 216 15.50 -29.18 6.78
C LEU A 216 15.89 -29.85 8.11
N ASP A 217 15.14 -29.60 9.17
CA ASP A 217 15.37 -30.25 10.45
C ASP A 217 14.89 -31.71 10.47
N GLU A 218 15.39 -32.48 11.45
CA GLU A 218 15.03 -33.90 11.59
C GLU A 218 13.56 -34.11 12.04
N GLU A 219 12.87 -33.06 12.52
CA GLU A 219 11.45 -33.15 12.89
C GLU A 219 10.53 -33.08 11.64
N GLU A 220 10.78 -32.19 10.68
CA GLU A 220 10.05 -32.18 9.39
C GLU A 220 10.25 -33.46 8.57
N LEU A 221 11.41 -34.12 8.71
CA LEU A 221 11.68 -35.43 8.09
C LEU A 221 10.91 -36.57 8.77
N ALA A 222 10.63 -36.46 10.08
CA ALA A 222 9.90 -37.47 10.84
C ALA A 222 8.38 -37.44 10.59
N GLU A 223 7.79 -36.26 10.34
CA GLU A 223 6.34 -36.14 10.07
C GLU A 223 5.88 -36.73 8.72
N ARG A 224 6.79 -37.05 7.80
CA ARG A 224 6.49 -37.49 6.42
C ARG A 224 6.67 -38.99 6.13
N GLY A 225 6.64 -39.84 7.17
CA GLY A 225 7.17 -41.21 7.11
C GLY A 225 6.50 -42.23 6.17
N GLY A 226 7.29 -42.74 5.19
CA GLY A 226 7.30 -44.14 4.72
C GLY A 226 6.48 -44.51 3.47
N PRO A 227 6.76 -45.66 2.80
CA PRO A 227 7.80 -46.69 3.09
C PRO A 227 8.95 -46.70 2.07
N GLY A 228 10.07 -47.37 2.39
CA GLY A 228 11.19 -47.57 1.46
C GLY A 228 11.22 -48.98 0.84
N PRO A 229 11.79 -49.12 -0.38
CA PRO A 229 12.35 -50.37 -0.91
C PRO A 229 13.89 -50.29 -0.97
N GLU A 230 14.61 -51.19 -0.32
CA GLU A 230 15.20 -52.44 -0.86
C GLU A 230 16.67 -52.29 -1.26
N GLU A 231 17.52 -53.05 -0.57
CA GLU A 231 18.92 -53.34 -0.97
C GLU A 231 18.92 -54.33 -2.14
N GLU A 232 19.62 -54.04 -3.22
CA GLU A 232 20.16 -55.12 -4.06
C GLU A 232 21.62 -54.86 -4.47
N LEU A 233 22.41 -55.92 -4.34
CA LEU A 233 23.87 -55.92 -4.37
C LEU A 233 24.45 -55.68 -5.77
N LEU A 234 25.64 -55.06 -5.82
CA LEU A 234 26.65 -55.43 -6.81
C LEU A 234 28.08 -55.29 -6.25
N GLU A 235 28.96 -56.19 -6.68
CA GLU A 235 30.14 -56.60 -5.91
C GLU A 235 31.42 -55.78 -6.15
N GLY A 236 32.11 -55.49 -5.05
CA GLY A 236 33.57 -55.48 -4.85
C GLY A 236 34.54 -55.15 -6.00
N ARG A 237 35.35 -54.10 -5.79
CA ARG A 237 36.81 -54.10 -6.11
C ARG A 237 37.64 -53.10 -5.29
N THR A 238 38.13 -53.58 -4.15
CA THR A 238 39.48 -53.34 -3.58
C THR A 238 40.25 -52.04 -3.92
N SER A 239 40.44 -51.14 -2.94
CA SER A 239 41.71 -51.06 -2.15
C SER A 239 41.80 -49.84 -1.19
N ALA A 240 41.94 -50.14 0.11
CA ALA A 240 42.99 -49.69 1.04
C ALA A 240 43.48 -48.20 1.03
N SER A 241 43.64 -47.48 2.16
CA SER A 241 43.76 -47.90 3.58
C SER A 241 43.25 -46.88 4.62
N THR A 242 42.74 -47.41 5.73
CA THR A 242 42.34 -46.73 6.99
C THR A 242 43.53 -46.26 7.85
N ARG A 243 43.35 -45.19 8.66
CA ARG A 243 44.00 -44.88 9.98
C ARG A 243 43.50 -43.50 10.48
N LEU A 244 43.36 -43.17 11.77
CA LEU A 244 43.19 -43.97 13.00
C LEU A 244 42.77 -43.08 14.20
N ILE A 245 41.77 -43.51 14.97
CA ILE A 245 41.58 -43.31 16.44
C ILE A 245 41.41 -41.89 17.05
N SER A 246 40.31 -41.77 17.81
CA SER A 246 40.13 -40.85 18.93
C SER A 246 40.87 -41.31 20.19
N ARG A 247 41.74 -40.48 20.78
CA ARG A 247 42.21 -40.64 22.16
C ARG A 247 42.55 -39.29 22.78
N LEU A 248 41.78 -38.87 23.79
CA LEU A 248 42.24 -38.59 25.16
C LEU A 248 41.17 -37.81 25.94
N CYS A 249 40.75 -38.39 27.06
CA CYS A 249 40.07 -37.69 28.15
C CYS A 249 40.52 -38.30 29.49
N THR A 250 40.33 -37.53 30.56
CA THR A 250 40.53 -37.86 32.00
C THR A 250 41.96 -37.83 32.58
N THR A 251 42.14 -36.92 33.55
CA THR A 251 42.77 -37.01 34.90
C THR A 251 43.45 -35.66 35.25
N SER A 252 43.52 -35.18 36.51
CA SER A 252 42.65 -35.34 37.69
C SER A 252 43.02 -34.29 38.77
N THR A 253 42.03 -33.53 39.25
CA THR A 253 41.88 -32.93 40.61
C THR A 253 43.08 -32.55 41.52
N ASN A 254 43.00 -31.30 42.03
CA ASN A 254 43.27 -30.83 43.41
C ASN A 254 44.69 -30.76 44.01
N THR A 255 45.14 -29.52 44.32
CA THR A 255 45.43 -28.90 45.65
C THR A 255 46.05 -27.49 45.39
N GLN A 256 46.01 -26.45 46.23
CA GLN A 256 45.46 -26.20 47.58
C GLN A 256 45.19 -24.69 47.82
N HIS A 257 44.44 -24.36 48.88
CA HIS A 257 44.19 -23.04 49.50
C HIS A 257 45.28 -21.95 49.35
N THR A 258 44.93 -20.65 49.19
CA THR A 258 44.69 -19.75 50.36
C THR A 258 43.78 -18.52 50.15
N LEU A 259 42.95 -18.27 51.18
CA LEU A 259 42.45 -16.99 51.73
C LEU A 259 41.60 -15.98 50.91
N ASN A 260 40.35 -15.81 51.38
CA ASN A 260 39.50 -14.63 51.19
C ASN A 260 40.05 -13.40 51.95
N ASN A 261 39.85 -12.17 51.44
CA ASN A 261 38.90 -11.17 52.00
C ASN A 261 39.07 -9.73 51.45
N HIS A 262 37.94 -9.03 51.33
CA HIS A 262 37.70 -7.57 51.40
C HIS A 262 38.79 -6.55 51.05
N LEU A 263 38.54 -5.72 50.01
CA LEU A 263 38.44 -4.24 50.01
C LEU A 263 38.24 -3.81 48.52
N LYS A 264 37.15 -3.14 48.10
CA LYS A 264 36.72 -1.73 48.28
C LYS A 264 37.64 -0.69 47.61
N PHE A 265 37.01 0.14 46.77
CA PHE A 265 37.45 1.38 46.10
C PHE A 265 38.23 1.33 44.76
N GLU A 266 37.74 2.22 43.87
CA GLU A 266 38.40 2.96 42.79
C GLU A 266 39.15 2.26 41.64
N LEU A 267 38.52 2.32 40.45
CA LEU A 267 39.23 2.58 39.20
C LEU A 267 39.24 4.09 38.95
N SER A 268 40.22 4.78 39.53
CA SER A 268 40.44 6.21 39.32
C SER A 268 40.93 6.47 37.89
N TYR A 269 40.36 7.49 37.26
CA TYR A 269 40.95 8.35 36.21
C TYR A 269 42.31 7.93 35.62
N ILE A 270 42.31 7.47 34.36
CA ILE A 270 43.47 7.67 33.48
C ILE A 270 43.38 9.11 32.95
N PRO A 271 44.35 10.01 33.22
CA PRO A 271 44.26 11.39 32.76
C PRO A 271 44.37 11.48 31.22
N PRO A 272 43.60 12.33 30.52
CA PRO A 272 43.62 12.45 29.06
C PRO A 272 45.00 12.78 28.45
N ILE A 273 45.91 13.32 29.28
CA ILE A 273 47.24 13.80 28.90
C ILE A 273 48.13 12.65 28.39
N ALA A 274 47.99 11.43 28.92
CA ALA A 274 48.84 10.30 28.52
C ALA A 274 48.63 9.89 27.04
N LEU A 275 47.38 9.92 26.56
CA LEU A 275 47.05 9.58 25.17
C LEU A 275 47.43 10.71 24.20
N VAL A 276 47.24 11.97 24.62
CA VAL A 276 47.65 13.14 23.82
C VAL A 276 49.18 13.21 23.67
N MET A 277 49.96 12.87 24.70
CA MET A 277 51.43 12.83 24.59
C MET A 277 51.95 11.71 23.68
N ALA A 278 51.22 10.59 23.53
CA ALA A 278 51.58 9.54 22.57
C ALA A 278 51.39 10.01 21.11
N ILE A 279 50.31 10.74 20.82
CA ILE A 279 50.00 11.27 19.49
C ILE A 279 50.91 12.47 19.15
N SER A 280 51.32 13.27 20.14
CA SER A 280 52.21 14.44 19.96
C SER A 280 53.61 14.09 19.43
N ARG A 281 54.00 12.81 19.39
CA ARG A 281 55.28 12.35 18.82
C ARG A 281 55.21 11.97 17.34
N MET A 282 54.03 11.99 16.72
CA MET A 282 53.85 11.83 15.28
C MET A 282 53.32 13.15 14.72
N GLY A 283 54.17 13.89 13.98
CA GLY A 283 53.99 15.31 13.68
C GLY A 283 52.75 15.65 12.83
N GLY A 284 51.61 15.86 13.49
CA GLY A 284 50.35 16.22 12.85
C GLY A 284 49.38 16.91 13.81
N VAL A 285 49.63 18.19 14.11
CA VAL A 285 48.78 19.02 15.02
C VAL A 285 47.30 19.01 14.62
N VAL A 286 47.02 18.93 13.32
CA VAL A 286 45.65 18.85 12.77
C VAL A 286 44.92 17.58 13.23
N ALA A 287 45.58 16.40 13.21
CA ALA A 287 44.93 15.14 13.54
C ALA A 287 44.53 15.06 15.02
N ALA A 288 45.36 15.60 15.92
CA ALA A 288 45.06 15.64 17.36
C ALA A 288 43.83 16.53 17.66
N VAL A 289 43.69 17.66 16.96
CA VAL A 289 42.53 18.56 17.10
C VAL A 289 41.26 17.91 16.54
N THR A 290 41.31 17.27 15.37
CA THR A 290 40.16 16.58 14.78
C THR A 290 39.66 15.42 15.65
N VAL A 291 40.57 14.62 16.23
CA VAL A 291 40.20 13.53 17.15
C VAL A 291 39.61 14.07 18.45
N ALA A 292 40.16 15.17 19.00
CA ALA A 292 39.60 15.81 20.19
C ALA A 292 38.18 16.35 19.93
N ILE A 293 37.93 17.00 18.79
CA ILE A 293 36.60 17.50 18.41
C ILE A 293 35.61 16.34 18.20
N ALA A 294 36.03 15.26 17.52
CA ALA A 294 35.19 14.08 17.33
C ALA A 294 34.80 13.40 18.65
N LEU A 295 35.74 13.27 19.59
CA LEU A 295 35.48 12.74 20.93
C LEU A 295 34.57 13.66 21.76
N PHE A 296 34.66 14.98 21.58
CA PHE A 296 33.77 15.94 22.23
C PHE A 296 32.35 15.92 21.64
N ALA A 297 32.22 15.72 20.32
CA ALA A 297 30.94 15.60 19.62
C ALA A 297 30.15 14.34 20.01
N ILE A 298 30.84 13.24 20.33
CA ILE A 298 30.22 11.99 20.80
C ILE A 298 29.49 12.16 22.15
N TYR A 299 29.78 13.22 22.91
CA TYR A 299 29.25 13.44 24.27
C TYR A 299 28.11 14.47 24.39
N LEU A 300 27.66 15.13 23.31
CA LEU A 300 26.72 16.26 23.39
C LEU A 300 25.62 16.27 22.32
N SER A 301 24.40 15.88 22.73
CA SER A 301 23.10 16.30 22.14
C SER A 301 22.74 15.81 20.70
N PRO A 302 21.43 15.66 20.35
CA PRO A 302 20.98 15.29 19.00
C PRO A 302 21.34 16.30 17.89
N SER A 303 21.81 17.49 18.25
CA SER A 303 22.28 18.54 17.33
C SER A 303 23.56 18.20 16.55
N THR A 304 24.05 16.96 16.65
CA THR A 304 25.36 16.53 16.12
C THR A 304 25.32 15.94 14.71
N ASP A 305 24.18 15.44 14.21
CA ASP A 305 24.08 14.90 12.83
C ASP A 305 24.51 15.95 11.77
N VAL A 306 24.12 17.22 11.93
CA VAL A 306 24.51 18.31 11.01
C VAL A 306 26.02 18.58 11.03
N ILE A 307 26.65 18.50 12.22
CA ILE A 307 28.10 18.71 12.38
C ILE A 307 28.86 17.52 11.79
N VAL A 308 28.36 16.30 11.98
CA VAL A 308 28.94 15.08 11.40
C VAL A 308 28.82 15.08 9.88
N GLU A 309 27.69 15.49 9.30
CA GLU A 309 27.60 15.67 7.83
C GLU A 309 28.58 16.72 7.30
N HIS A 310 28.71 17.87 7.98
CA HIS A 310 29.66 18.91 7.57
C HIS A 310 31.11 18.43 7.62
N ILE A 311 31.51 17.70 8.67
CA ILE A 311 32.85 17.14 8.82
C ILE A 311 33.11 16.02 7.80
N ASN A 312 32.14 15.13 7.58
CA ASN A 312 32.24 14.05 6.59
C ASN A 312 32.45 14.62 5.18
N GLY A 313 31.72 15.68 4.81
CA GLY A 313 31.85 16.37 3.53
C GLY A 313 33.18 17.13 3.36
N TYR A 314 33.76 17.66 4.44
CA TYR A 314 35.00 18.46 4.38
C TYR A 314 36.29 17.62 4.48
N TYR A 315 36.24 16.45 5.12
CA TYR A 315 37.44 15.63 5.40
C TYR A 315 37.42 14.21 4.80
N ASN A 316 36.34 13.78 4.13
CA ASN A 316 36.20 12.41 3.57
C ASN A 316 36.42 11.28 4.61
N VAL A 317 36.17 11.55 5.90
CA VAL A 317 36.21 10.54 6.96
C VAL A 317 34.80 9.98 7.13
N VAL A 318 34.64 8.66 7.02
CA VAL A 318 33.37 7.98 7.34
C VAL A 318 33.44 7.48 8.77
N PHE A 319 32.83 8.22 9.70
CA PHE A 319 32.61 7.70 11.04
C PHE A 319 31.54 6.60 11.00
N PRO A 320 31.77 5.40 11.57
CA PRO A 320 30.70 4.43 11.74
C PRO A 320 29.65 5.02 12.68
N LYS A 321 28.40 5.19 12.21
CA LYS A 321 27.29 5.53 13.10
C LYS A 321 27.24 4.46 14.20
N ALA A 322 27.31 4.89 15.46
CA ALA A 322 27.17 3.98 16.59
C ALA A 322 25.85 3.21 16.43
N PRO A 323 25.81 1.90 16.72
CA PRO A 323 24.59 1.11 16.58
C PRO A 323 23.51 1.70 17.51
N VAL A 324 22.56 2.41 16.92
CA VAL A 324 21.42 2.95 17.64
C VAL A 324 20.63 1.77 18.17
N SER A 325 20.55 1.63 19.49
CA SER A 325 19.74 0.59 20.12
C SER A 325 18.30 0.71 19.64
N PRO A 326 17.65 -0.38 19.17
CA PRO A 326 16.30 -0.30 18.63
C PRO A 326 15.34 0.28 19.68
N PRO A 327 14.46 1.23 19.31
CA PRO A 327 13.55 1.85 20.25
C PRO A 327 12.73 0.78 20.95
N THR A 328 12.69 0.86 22.27
CA THR A 328 12.16 -0.19 23.13
C THR A 328 11.14 0.43 24.08
N VAL A 329 9.96 -0.17 24.13
CA VAL A 329 8.88 0.21 25.04
C VAL A 329 8.60 -0.97 25.97
N TYR A 330 8.43 -0.71 27.26
CA TYR A 330 8.12 -1.72 28.26
C TYR A 330 6.79 -1.39 28.95
N ASP A 331 5.86 -2.35 28.93
CA ASP A 331 4.64 -2.33 29.73
C ASP A 331 4.95 -2.95 31.09
N PRO A 332 5.04 -2.18 32.19
CA PRO A 332 5.30 -2.73 33.52
C PRO A 332 4.08 -3.43 34.13
N HIS A 333 2.86 -3.10 33.68
CA HIS A 333 1.63 -3.68 34.21
C HIS A 333 1.41 -5.10 33.67
N ARG A 334 1.63 -5.29 32.37
CA ARG A 334 1.52 -6.59 31.68
C ARG A 334 2.84 -7.35 31.64
N GLY A 335 3.97 -6.65 31.84
CA GLY A 335 5.32 -7.20 31.75
C GLY A 335 5.73 -7.55 30.32
N ILE A 336 5.30 -6.75 29.34
CA ILE A 336 5.55 -6.98 27.90
C ILE A 336 6.60 -5.99 27.41
N LYS A 337 7.55 -6.46 26.58
CA LYS A 337 8.57 -5.62 25.94
C LYS A 337 8.33 -5.54 24.44
N TYR A 338 8.20 -4.34 23.89
CA TYR A 338 8.10 -4.07 22.46
C TYR A 338 9.44 -3.56 21.92
N ILE A 339 9.88 -4.09 20.79
CA ILE A 339 11.12 -3.67 20.09
C ILE A 339 10.73 -3.14 18.71
N GLY A 340 10.91 -1.84 18.46
CA GLY A 340 10.58 -1.17 17.20
C GLY A 340 11.82 -0.79 16.37
N ILE A 341 11.60 -0.03 15.29
CA ILE A 341 12.66 0.61 14.49
C ILE A 341 12.66 2.13 14.66
N LEU A 342 13.80 2.77 14.40
CA LEU A 342 13.90 4.21 14.22
C LEU A 342 14.04 4.50 12.71
N SER A 343 13.15 5.32 12.17
CA SER A 343 13.19 5.81 10.78
C SER A 343 12.90 7.30 10.76
N ASN A 344 13.75 8.11 10.13
CA ASN A 344 13.53 9.55 9.93
C ASN A 344 13.09 10.35 11.19
N GLY A 345 13.65 10.03 12.36
CA GLY A 345 13.29 10.69 13.63
C GLY A 345 11.98 10.21 14.27
N VAL A 346 11.40 9.12 13.76
CA VAL A 346 10.17 8.49 14.22
C VAL A 346 10.45 7.06 14.68
N GLU A 347 10.05 6.76 15.91
CA GLU A 347 10.03 5.41 16.46
C GLU A 347 8.77 4.69 15.97
N GLN A 348 8.93 3.50 15.40
CA GLN A 348 7.83 2.71 14.84
C GLN A 348 7.81 1.30 15.41
N PHE A 349 6.65 0.89 15.92
CA PHE A 349 6.37 -0.43 16.46
C PHE A 349 5.26 -1.05 15.60
N GLN A 350 5.65 -1.93 14.68
CA GLN A 350 4.79 -2.53 13.66
C GLN A 350 4.30 -3.93 14.05
N ASN A 351 3.25 -4.42 13.39
CA ASN A 351 2.71 -5.77 13.55
C ASN A 351 2.40 -6.18 15.01
N ILE A 352 1.87 -5.26 15.81
CA ILE A 352 1.38 -5.58 17.16
C ILE A 352 -0.04 -6.14 17.01
N PHE A 353 -0.23 -7.44 17.28
CA PHE A 353 -1.55 -8.04 17.30
C PHE A 353 -2.42 -7.41 18.41
N TYR A 354 -3.66 -7.07 18.08
CA TYR A 354 -4.67 -6.63 19.05
C TYR A 354 -5.69 -7.72 19.36
N ALA A 355 -5.84 -8.71 18.47
CA ALA A 355 -6.72 -9.87 18.63
C ALA A 355 -6.01 -11.20 18.30
N GLU A 356 -6.59 -12.30 18.75
CA GLU A 356 -6.24 -13.66 18.35
C GLU A 356 -6.47 -13.88 16.85
N GLU A 357 -5.73 -14.84 16.28
CA GLU A 357 -5.82 -15.21 14.88
C GLU A 357 -7.24 -15.69 14.49
N PRO A 358 -7.91 -15.04 13.51
CA PRO A 358 -9.29 -15.32 13.14
C PRO A 358 -9.45 -16.49 12.14
N THR A 359 -8.69 -17.59 12.31
CA THR A 359 -8.71 -18.77 11.44
C THR A 359 -9.63 -19.90 11.94
N GLY A 360 -9.93 -20.85 11.04
CA GLY A 360 -10.71 -22.06 11.36
C GLY A 360 -12.08 -21.72 11.97
N PRO A 361 -12.46 -22.28 13.13
CA PRO A 361 -13.72 -21.95 13.81
C PRO A 361 -13.88 -20.46 14.20
N ARG A 362 -12.79 -19.67 14.24
CA ARG A 362 -12.83 -18.21 14.43
C ARG A 362 -12.92 -17.42 13.12
N ARG A 363 -12.86 -18.06 11.94
CA ARG A 363 -13.15 -17.41 10.66
C ARG A 363 -14.58 -16.87 10.71
N PHE A 364 -14.75 -15.62 10.28
CA PHE A 364 -15.97 -14.79 10.44
C PHE A 364 -16.36 -14.43 11.88
N ALA A 365 -15.84 -15.09 12.93
CA ALA A 365 -16.20 -14.76 14.31
C ALA A 365 -15.70 -13.37 14.74
N PRO A 366 -16.35 -12.71 15.72
CA PRO A 366 -15.84 -11.50 16.34
C PRO A 366 -14.41 -11.70 16.90
N PRO A 367 -13.55 -10.67 16.85
CA PRO A 367 -12.18 -10.74 17.36
C PRO A 367 -12.16 -10.99 18.87
N VAL A 368 -11.22 -11.82 19.32
CA VAL A 368 -10.94 -12.07 20.75
C VAL A 368 -9.66 -11.30 21.11
N PRO A 369 -9.65 -10.39 22.10
CA PRO A 369 -8.45 -9.60 22.42
C PRO A 369 -7.25 -10.47 22.85
N VAL A 370 -6.10 -10.27 22.20
CA VAL A 370 -4.90 -11.07 22.50
C VAL A 370 -4.31 -10.70 23.87
N ARG A 371 -3.82 -11.72 24.60
CA ARG A 371 -3.18 -11.54 25.91
C ARG A 371 -1.82 -12.24 25.94
N PRO A 372 -0.74 -11.58 25.48
CA PRO A 372 0.61 -12.12 25.54
C PRO A 372 1.00 -12.49 26.98
N PRO A 373 1.68 -13.62 27.21
CA PRO A 373 2.18 -13.98 28.54
C PRO A 373 3.07 -12.90 29.16
N LYS A 374 3.06 -12.82 30.50
CA LYS A 374 3.96 -11.93 31.23
C LYS A 374 5.42 -12.32 30.94
N GLY A 375 6.23 -11.37 30.51
CA GLY A 375 7.61 -11.58 30.06
C GLY A 375 7.78 -11.68 28.54
N SER A 376 6.70 -11.67 27.75
CA SER A 376 6.78 -11.69 26.29
C SER A 376 7.57 -10.51 25.72
N VAL A 377 8.40 -10.80 24.71
CA VAL A 377 9.09 -9.82 23.89
C VAL A 377 8.46 -9.82 22.50
N ILE A 378 7.82 -8.72 22.13
CA ILE A 378 7.17 -8.51 20.84
C ILE A 378 8.15 -7.80 19.92
N ASN A 379 8.61 -8.52 18.89
CA ASN A 379 9.44 -7.96 17.83
C ASN A 379 8.56 -7.19 16.85
N ALA A 380 8.48 -5.88 17.03
CA ALA A 380 7.65 -4.95 16.28
C ALA A 380 8.48 -4.20 15.20
N THR A 381 9.53 -4.83 14.66
CA THR A 381 10.47 -4.19 13.72
C THR A 381 10.05 -4.26 12.24
N GLN A 382 9.08 -5.11 11.90
CA GLN A 382 8.67 -5.38 10.52
C GLN A 382 7.16 -5.24 10.35
N SER A 383 6.73 -4.86 9.13
CA SER A 383 5.32 -4.81 8.73
C SER A 383 4.63 -6.16 8.86
N GLY A 384 3.35 -6.14 9.21
CA GLY A 384 2.53 -7.35 9.29
C GLY A 384 2.09 -7.88 7.94
N ALA A 385 1.42 -9.04 7.95
CA ALA A 385 0.63 -9.47 6.80
C ALA A 385 -0.55 -8.53 6.57
N TRP A 386 -0.89 -8.31 5.31
CA TRP A 386 -2.12 -7.62 4.92
C TRP A 386 -3.31 -8.58 5.12
N CYS A 387 -4.49 -8.05 5.40
CA CYS A 387 -5.69 -8.90 5.45
C CYS A 387 -6.04 -9.47 4.06
N PRO A 388 -6.83 -10.56 3.99
CA PRO A 388 -7.07 -11.29 2.74
C PRO A 388 -7.62 -10.39 1.63
N GLN A 389 -6.88 -10.27 0.53
CA GLN A 389 -7.19 -9.43 -0.64
C GLN A 389 -6.36 -9.86 -1.85
N GLY A 390 -6.62 -9.27 -3.02
CA GLY A 390 -5.84 -9.54 -4.23
C GLY A 390 -4.40 -9.03 -4.12
N THR A 391 -3.43 -9.87 -4.53
CA THR A 391 -2.01 -9.52 -4.55
C THR A 391 -1.61 -8.76 -5.83
N GLY A 392 -0.43 -8.15 -5.81
CA GLY A 392 0.12 -7.38 -6.93
C GLY A 392 0.16 -5.87 -6.70
N ASP A 393 0.34 -5.12 -7.78
CA ASP A 393 0.38 -3.66 -7.78
C ASP A 393 -1.06 -3.12 -7.97
N ILE A 394 -1.54 -2.22 -7.10
CA ILE A 394 -2.92 -1.69 -7.14
C ILE A 394 -2.95 -0.37 -7.93
N LEU A 395 -2.17 0.61 -7.48
CA LEU A 395 -1.93 1.90 -8.14
C LEU A 395 -0.43 2.25 -8.05
N PRO A 396 0.15 3.04 -8.99
CA PRO A 396 1.60 3.31 -9.03
C PRO A 396 2.18 4.07 -7.83
N PHE A 397 1.33 4.59 -6.94
CA PHE A 397 1.67 5.31 -5.71
C PHE A 397 1.24 4.56 -4.42
N THR A 398 0.83 3.30 -4.54
CA THR A 398 0.48 2.40 -3.42
C THR A 398 1.53 1.30 -3.26
N SER A 399 1.57 0.68 -2.09
CA SER A 399 2.45 -0.46 -1.86
C SER A 399 2.00 -1.70 -2.64
N ARG A 400 2.95 -2.41 -3.25
CA ARG A 400 2.68 -3.74 -3.81
C ARG A 400 2.25 -4.71 -2.72
N VAL A 401 1.07 -5.33 -2.88
CA VAL A 401 0.58 -6.37 -1.99
C VAL A 401 1.30 -7.68 -2.29
N SER A 402 2.12 -8.15 -1.35
CA SER A 402 2.96 -9.36 -1.49
C SER A 402 2.89 -10.35 -0.32
N ASN A 403 2.34 -9.94 0.82
CA ASN A 403 2.21 -10.76 2.02
C ASN A 403 0.79 -10.62 2.58
N ILE A 404 -0.05 -11.64 2.41
CA ILE A 404 -1.43 -11.71 2.89
C ILE A 404 -1.61 -12.89 3.84
N SER A 405 -2.48 -12.75 4.83
CA SER A 405 -2.83 -13.84 5.76
C SER A 405 -4.19 -13.59 6.41
N GLU A 406 -4.86 -14.63 6.90
CA GLU A 406 -5.94 -14.46 7.88
C GLU A 406 -5.42 -13.94 9.23
N ASN A 407 -4.16 -14.23 9.58
CA ASN A 407 -3.49 -13.70 10.77
C ASN A 407 -3.02 -12.26 10.57
N CYS A 408 -3.99 -11.35 10.35
CA CYS A 408 -3.76 -9.96 9.97
C CYS A 408 -4.24 -8.94 11.00
N LEU A 409 -4.81 -9.36 12.14
CA LEU A 409 -5.43 -8.50 13.17
C LEU A 409 -4.38 -7.78 14.04
N SER A 410 -3.53 -7.00 13.37
CA SER A 410 -2.45 -6.23 13.95
C SER A 410 -2.53 -4.75 13.61
N LEU A 411 -1.77 -3.96 14.37
CA LEU A 411 -1.65 -2.52 14.21
C LEU A 411 -0.17 -2.10 14.29
N ARG A 412 0.08 -0.87 13.84
CA ARG A 412 1.36 -0.18 14.03
C ARG A 412 1.15 1.03 14.94
N VAL A 413 2.11 1.32 15.81
CA VAL A 413 2.20 2.56 16.59
C VAL A 413 3.45 3.32 16.12
N ALA A 414 3.32 4.61 15.84
CA ALA A 414 4.41 5.49 15.45
C ALA A 414 4.39 6.79 16.26
N ARG A 415 5.56 7.24 16.71
CA ARG A 415 5.73 8.44 17.57
C ARG A 415 7.08 9.10 17.31
N ALA A 416 7.21 10.38 17.65
CA ALA A 416 8.50 11.07 17.58
C ALA A 416 9.54 10.43 18.54
N THR A 417 10.82 10.52 18.19
CA THR A 417 11.92 10.00 19.03
C THR A 417 11.91 10.62 20.42
N GLY A 418 12.08 9.78 21.44
CA GLY A 418 12.24 10.22 22.83
C GLY A 418 10.94 10.47 23.60
N VAL A 419 9.78 10.19 22.99
CA VAL A 419 8.48 10.18 23.68
C VAL A 419 8.44 9.11 24.78
N LYS A 420 7.85 9.45 25.92
CA LYS A 420 7.81 8.65 27.15
C LYS A 420 6.37 8.43 27.61
N THR A 421 6.16 7.38 28.40
CA THR A 421 4.85 6.98 28.95
C THR A 421 4.09 8.14 29.63
N GLN A 422 4.82 9.04 30.31
CA GLN A 422 4.24 10.19 31.00
C GLN A 422 3.84 11.39 30.11
N ASP A 423 4.18 11.39 28.82
CA ASP A 423 4.00 12.58 27.98
C ASP A 423 2.53 12.84 27.58
N LYS A 424 1.68 11.80 27.65
CA LYS A 424 0.21 11.88 27.47
C LYS A 424 -0.21 12.65 26.21
N LEU A 425 0.38 12.26 25.08
CA LEU A 425 0.15 12.88 23.79
C LEU A 425 -1.21 12.48 23.18
N PRO A 426 -1.88 13.37 22.43
CA PRO A 426 -3.03 13.00 21.61
C PRO A 426 -2.72 11.83 20.68
N VAL A 427 -3.74 11.01 20.40
CA VAL A 427 -3.60 9.81 19.58
C VAL A 427 -4.47 9.94 18.33
N VAL A 428 -3.86 9.81 17.16
CA VAL A 428 -4.53 9.61 15.89
C VAL A 428 -4.65 8.10 15.64
N VAL A 429 -5.85 7.60 15.35
CA VAL A 429 -6.05 6.22 14.86
C VAL A 429 -6.57 6.29 13.43
N TRP A 430 -5.81 5.71 12.49
CA TRP A 430 -6.13 5.72 11.07
C TRP A 430 -6.90 4.46 10.66
N LEU A 431 -8.07 4.68 10.06
CA LEU A 431 -8.89 3.67 9.40
C LEU A 431 -8.72 3.83 7.88
N HIS A 432 -8.04 2.88 7.24
CA HIS A 432 -7.72 2.96 5.81
C HIS A 432 -8.98 2.84 4.92
N GLY A 433 -8.88 3.37 3.70
CA GLY A 433 -9.89 3.16 2.65
C GLY A 433 -9.76 1.82 1.95
N GLY A 434 -10.38 1.71 0.76
CA GLY A 434 -10.25 0.55 -0.14
C GLY A 434 -11.54 -0.25 -0.41
N GLY A 435 -12.72 0.40 -0.36
CA GLY A 435 -13.99 -0.19 -0.80
C GLY A 435 -14.41 -1.48 -0.07
N HIS A 436 -13.91 -1.68 1.16
CA HIS A 436 -13.96 -2.91 1.96
C HIS A 436 -13.30 -4.13 1.31
N ALA A 437 -12.59 -3.98 0.19
CA ALA A 437 -12.00 -5.07 -0.60
C ALA A 437 -10.46 -5.14 -0.54
N LEU A 438 -9.79 -4.01 -0.25
CA LEU A 438 -8.32 -3.90 -0.18
C LEU A 438 -7.86 -2.88 0.86
N GLY A 439 -6.56 -2.84 1.16
CA GLY A 439 -5.91 -1.90 2.09
C GLY A 439 -5.16 -2.55 3.25
N SER A 440 -4.35 -1.75 3.95
CA SER A 440 -3.53 -2.14 5.11
C SER A 440 -2.96 -0.93 5.86
N ALA A 441 -2.71 -1.08 7.15
CA ALA A 441 -1.96 -0.12 7.98
C ALA A 441 -0.50 0.06 7.53
N SER A 442 0.04 -0.89 6.78
CA SER A 442 1.44 -0.89 6.31
C SER A 442 1.62 -0.25 4.94
N ASP A 443 0.57 0.31 4.31
CA ASP A 443 0.70 0.99 3.03
C ASP A 443 1.47 2.32 3.15
N ILE A 444 2.41 2.55 2.24
CA ILE A 444 3.18 3.79 2.07
C ILE A 444 2.29 5.03 1.91
N LEU A 445 1.10 4.85 1.34
CA LEU A 445 0.09 5.91 1.20
C LEU A 445 -0.27 6.56 2.55
N TYR A 446 -0.19 5.79 3.64
CA TYR A 446 -0.53 6.21 5.00
C TYR A 446 0.71 6.29 5.91
N ASN A 447 1.89 6.57 5.36
CA ASN A 447 3.12 6.71 6.14
C ASN A 447 3.05 7.97 7.05
N PRO A 448 3.06 7.83 8.39
CA PRO A 448 2.83 8.94 9.31
C PRO A 448 4.07 9.81 9.57
N GLU A 449 5.24 9.52 8.97
CA GLU A 449 6.48 10.24 9.26
C GLU A 449 6.36 11.76 9.05
N GLY A 450 5.75 12.20 7.94
CA GLY A 450 5.57 13.63 7.63
C GLY A 450 4.63 14.35 8.60
N LEU A 451 3.54 13.69 8.99
CA LEU A 451 2.57 14.19 9.97
C LEU A 451 3.21 14.32 11.36
N LEU A 452 3.97 13.32 11.79
CA LEU A 452 4.65 13.32 13.09
C LEU A 452 5.77 14.36 13.15
N GLN A 453 6.52 14.55 12.07
CA GLN A 453 7.53 15.61 11.97
C GLN A 453 6.90 17.01 12.03
N GLU A 454 5.81 17.25 11.29
CA GLU A 454 5.10 18.54 11.32
C GLU A 454 4.43 18.80 12.67
N ALA A 455 3.89 17.76 13.31
CA ALA A 455 3.35 17.82 14.68
C ALA A 455 4.41 18.29 15.69
N VAL A 456 5.64 17.74 15.63
CA VAL A 456 6.77 18.21 16.44
C VAL A 456 7.16 19.65 16.08
N ALA A 457 7.28 19.97 14.79
CA ALA A 457 7.65 21.31 14.31
C ALA A 457 6.64 22.40 14.71
N ALA A 458 5.35 22.05 14.82
CA ALA A 458 4.27 22.91 15.27
C ALA A 458 4.15 23.00 16.82
N GLY A 459 5.02 22.31 17.58
CA GLY A 459 4.93 22.25 19.04
C GLY A 459 3.73 21.46 19.57
N LYS A 460 3.13 20.62 18.73
CA LYS A 460 1.92 19.82 19.00
C LYS A 460 2.18 18.34 18.67
N PRO A 461 3.10 17.65 19.39
CA PRO A 461 3.43 16.26 19.13
C PRO A 461 2.26 15.33 19.46
N LEU A 462 2.06 14.33 18.61
CA LEU A 462 0.99 13.32 18.69
C LEU A 462 1.56 11.91 18.48
N ILE A 463 0.74 10.89 18.74
CA ILE A 463 1.01 9.49 18.38
C ILE A 463 0.09 9.07 17.26
N TYR A 464 0.62 8.31 16.30
CA TYR A 464 -0.14 7.69 15.22
C TYR A 464 -0.32 6.20 15.48
N VAL A 465 -1.52 5.68 15.22
CA VAL A 465 -1.83 4.25 15.18
C VAL A 465 -2.51 3.92 13.87
N GLY A 466 -1.95 3.01 13.08
CA GLY A 466 -2.61 2.47 11.89
C GLY A 466 -3.06 1.03 12.15
N ILE A 467 -4.30 0.68 11.80
CA ILE A 467 -4.86 -0.66 12.08
C ILE A 467 -5.18 -1.43 10.80
N ASN A 468 -4.94 -2.74 10.81
CA ASN A 468 -5.57 -3.66 9.87
C ASN A 468 -6.92 -4.12 10.44
N TYR A 469 -7.85 -4.50 9.57
CA TYR A 469 -9.12 -5.15 9.91
C TYR A 469 -9.54 -6.07 8.76
N ARG A 470 -10.33 -7.12 8.99
CA ARG A 470 -10.71 -8.06 7.92
C ARG A 470 -11.52 -7.37 6.82
N LEU A 471 -11.26 -7.80 5.59
CA LEU A 471 -11.81 -7.26 4.34
C LEU A 471 -12.55 -8.34 3.55
N GLY A 472 -13.32 -7.90 2.56
CA GLY A 472 -14.01 -8.74 1.59
C GLY A 472 -14.87 -9.81 2.26
N PHE A 473 -14.76 -11.03 1.74
CA PHE A 473 -15.45 -12.21 2.27
C PHE A 473 -15.12 -12.49 3.75
N PHE A 474 -13.88 -12.29 4.18
CA PHE A 474 -13.45 -12.60 5.55
C PHE A 474 -13.93 -11.56 6.58
N GLY A 475 -14.16 -10.32 6.14
CA GLY A 475 -14.63 -9.21 6.98
C GLY A 475 -16.14 -8.99 6.96
N PHE A 476 -16.80 -9.30 5.84
CA PHE A 476 -18.15 -8.84 5.56
C PHE A 476 -19.05 -9.89 4.87
N ALA A 477 -18.67 -11.17 4.82
CA ALA A 477 -19.65 -12.22 4.54
C ALA A 477 -20.84 -12.16 5.51
N THR A 478 -22.03 -12.53 5.03
CA THR A 478 -23.28 -12.48 5.79
C THR A 478 -24.13 -13.69 5.43
N SER A 479 -24.79 -14.31 6.41
CA SER A 479 -25.84 -15.32 6.20
C SER A 479 -26.77 -15.35 7.41
N LYS A 480 -27.95 -15.96 7.28
CA LYS A 480 -28.84 -16.25 8.44
C LYS A 480 -28.09 -16.87 9.62
N ALA A 481 -27.23 -17.88 9.39
CA ALA A 481 -26.43 -18.48 10.46
C ALA A 481 -25.43 -17.50 11.09
N MET A 482 -24.76 -16.67 10.29
CA MET A 482 -23.84 -15.65 10.81
C MET A 482 -24.58 -14.58 11.63
N ILE A 483 -25.74 -14.11 11.17
CA ILE A 483 -26.59 -13.13 11.89
C ILE A 483 -27.03 -13.74 13.24
N ALA A 484 -27.58 -14.96 13.23
CA ALA A 484 -28.04 -15.64 14.44
C ALA A 484 -26.92 -15.87 15.48
N LYS A 485 -25.68 -16.10 15.02
CA LYS A 485 -24.49 -16.26 15.87
C LYS A 485 -23.76 -14.95 16.18
N LYS A 486 -24.22 -13.80 15.66
CA LYS A 486 -23.55 -12.48 15.76
C LYS A 486 -22.12 -12.46 15.21
N GLN A 487 -21.90 -13.18 14.11
CA GLN A 487 -20.64 -13.34 13.37
C GLN A 487 -20.62 -12.52 12.07
N THR A 488 -21.51 -11.55 11.93
CA THR A 488 -21.55 -10.53 10.87
C THR A 488 -20.67 -9.33 11.20
N ASN A 489 -20.37 -8.51 10.18
CA ASN A 489 -19.64 -7.25 10.32
C ASN A 489 -18.26 -7.42 11.00
N ALA A 490 -17.59 -8.54 10.74
CA ALA A 490 -16.33 -8.91 11.36
C ALA A 490 -15.27 -7.80 11.21
N GLY A 491 -15.18 -7.15 10.04
CA GLY A 491 -14.27 -6.01 9.82
C GLY A 491 -14.58 -4.79 10.70
N LEU A 492 -15.85 -4.44 10.94
CA LEU A 492 -16.20 -3.37 11.90
C LEU A 492 -15.90 -3.79 13.35
N ARG A 493 -16.13 -5.06 13.70
CA ARG A 493 -15.82 -5.59 15.03
C ARG A 493 -14.30 -5.61 15.28
N ASP A 494 -13.50 -5.87 14.25
CA ASP A 494 -12.03 -5.76 14.25
C ASP A 494 -11.57 -4.33 14.54
N GLN A 495 -12.11 -3.34 13.80
CA GLN A 495 -11.84 -1.92 14.07
C GLN A 495 -12.22 -1.54 15.50
N ARG A 496 -13.38 -2.00 15.99
CA ARG A 496 -13.82 -1.77 17.38
C ARG A 496 -12.83 -2.33 18.38
N ALA A 497 -12.37 -3.57 18.18
CA ALA A 497 -11.39 -4.22 19.06
C ALA A 497 -10.02 -3.53 19.02
N ALA A 498 -9.56 -3.06 17.85
CA ALA A 498 -8.32 -2.30 17.72
C ALA A 498 -8.40 -0.93 18.43
N LEU A 499 -9.54 -0.23 18.34
CA LEU A 499 -9.75 1.03 19.07
C LEU A 499 -9.85 0.81 20.59
N GLU A 500 -10.47 -0.29 21.03
CA GLU A 500 -10.48 -0.68 22.45
C GLU A 500 -9.07 -1.09 22.92
N TRP A 501 -8.25 -1.72 22.07
CA TRP A 501 -6.83 -1.91 22.33
C TRP A 501 -6.11 -0.58 22.49
N VAL A 502 -6.36 0.43 21.65
CA VAL A 502 -5.75 1.76 21.79
C VAL A 502 -6.12 2.36 23.15
N ARG A 503 -7.40 2.36 23.53
CA ARG A 503 -7.86 2.80 24.86
C ARG A 503 -7.12 2.11 26.01
N ASP A 504 -6.89 0.79 25.89
CA ASP A 504 -6.35 -0.03 26.99
C ASP A 504 -4.82 -0.16 27.02
N ASN A 505 -4.10 0.31 25.99
CA ASN A 505 -2.65 0.06 25.82
C ASN A 505 -1.82 1.30 25.43
N ILE A 506 -2.40 2.35 24.83
CA ILE A 506 -1.60 3.41 24.18
C ILE A 506 -0.80 4.27 25.15
N GLU A 507 -1.19 4.31 26.42
CA GLU A 507 -0.44 4.94 27.51
C GLU A 507 1.00 4.42 27.61
N THR A 508 1.20 3.11 27.43
CA THR A 508 2.54 2.49 27.44
C THR A 508 3.47 3.15 26.39
N PHE A 509 2.91 3.59 25.26
CA PHE A 509 3.62 4.27 24.17
C PHE A 509 3.68 5.80 24.34
N GLY A 510 3.16 6.35 25.44
CA GLY A 510 3.13 7.80 25.73
C GLY A 510 1.84 8.50 25.31
N GLY A 511 0.81 7.76 24.90
CA GLY A 511 -0.46 8.32 24.44
C GLY A 511 -1.43 8.61 25.60
N ASP A 512 -2.37 9.52 25.35
CA ASP A 512 -3.51 9.76 26.22
C ASP A 512 -4.76 9.06 25.66
N PRO A 513 -5.24 7.97 26.28
CA PRO A 513 -6.44 7.26 25.83
C PRO A 513 -7.73 8.10 25.95
N SER A 514 -7.69 9.23 26.67
CA SER A 514 -8.79 10.21 26.71
C SER A 514 -8.75 11.25 25.57
N ARG A 515 -7.71 11.23 24.72
CA ARG A 515 -7.51 12.17 23.59
C ARG A 515 -7.31 11.44 22.25
N VAL A 516 -8.07 10.37 22.05
CA VAL A 516 -8.12 9.62 20.79
C VAL A 516 -8.99 10.35 19.74
N THR A 517 -8.41 10.58 18.56
CA THR A 517 -9.06 11.07 17.35
C THR A 517 -8.99 9.99 16.29
N VAL A 518 -10.13 9.56 15.74
CA VAL A 518 -10.14 8.68 14.56
C VAL A 518 -10.06 9.50 13.29
N ILE A 519 -9.24 9.08 12.34
CA ILE A 519 -9.21 9.63 10.98
C ILE A 519 -9.48 8.47 10.04
N GLY A 520 -10.53 8.58 9.24
CA GLY A 520 -10.92 7.57 8.27
C GLY A 520 -10.92 8.18 6.88
N GLN A 521 -10.62 7.36 5.87
CA GLN A 521 -10.72 7.74 4.47
C GLN A 521 -11.58 6.74 3.69
N SER A 522 -12.39 7.21 2.73
CA SER A 522 -13.28 6.36 1.93
C SER A 522 -14.24 5.57 2.82
N VAL A 523 -14.35 4.26 2.62
CA VAL A 523 -15.04 3.34 3.54
C VAL A 523 -14.58 3.46 4.99
N GLY A 524 -13.30 3.76 5.27
CA GLY A 524 -12.82 3.98 6.64
C GLY A 524 -13.43 5.22 7.29
N ALA A 525 -13.84 6.22 6.49
CA ALA A 525 -14.62 7.37 6.95
C ALA A 525 -16.09 6.99 7.18
N SER A 526 -16.69 6.23 6.26
CA SER A 526 -18.05 5.68 6.42
C SER A 526 -18.17 4.81 7.68
N ASP A 527 -17.16 3.98 7.95
CA ASP A 527 -17.09 3.10 9.11
C ASP A 527 -17.06 3.89 10.42
N ILE A 528 -16.46 5.09 10.49
CA ILE A 528 -16.57 5.98 11.67
C ILE A 528 -18.04 6.31 11.97
N GLY A 529 -18.82 6.66 10.95
CA GLY A 529 -20.26 6.92 11.13
C GLY A 529 -21.04 5.66 11.51
N LEU A 530 -20.61 4.48 11.05
CA LEU A 530 -21.17 3.20 11.50
C LEU A 530 -20.82 2.91 12.96
N HIS A 531 -19.61 3.24 13.44
CA HIS A 531 -19.29 3.17 14.87
C HIS A 531 -20.14 4.13 15.70
N LEU A 532 -20.44 5.34 15.20
CA LEU A 532 -21.30 6.32 15.87
C LEU A 532 -22.77 5.86 15.94
N THR A 533 -23.27 5.14 14.95
CA THR A 533 -24.63 4.56 14.93
C THR A 533 -24.70 3.15 15.55
N SER A 534 -23.55 2.51 15.79
CA SER A 534 -23.47 1.14 16.30
C SER A 534 -24.20 0.95 17.63
N PHE A 535 -24.81 -0.23 17.81
CA PHE A 535 -25.60 -0.57 18.99
C PHE A 535 -26.65 0.50 19.36
N ASN A 536 -27.25 1.16 18.35
CA ASN A 536 -28.25 2.22 18.51
C ASN A 536 -27.71 3.44 19.30
N GLY A 537 -26.40 3.69 19.22
CA GLY A 537 -25.69 4.72 19.99
C GLY A 537 -25.46 4.41 21.48
N THR A 538 -25.96 3.28 21.99
CA THR A 538 -26.05 3.03 23.45
C THR A 538 -24.74 2.62 24.12
N LYS A 539 -23.77 2.08 23.38
CA LYS A 539 -22.49 1.57 23.92
C LYS A 539 -21.31 2.55 23.80
N GLY A 540 -21.56 3.77 23.35
CA GLY A 540 -20.52 4.79 23.12
C GLY A 540 -19.46 4.35 22.10
N VAL A 541 -18.42 5.19 21.94
CA VAL A 541 -17.24 4.88 21.12
C VAL A 541 -15.93 5.09 21.90
N PRO A 542 -14.87 4.31 21.60
CA PRO A 542 -13.53 4.44 22.19
C PRO A 542 -12.71 5.62 21.63
N PHE A 543 -13.35 6.67 21.12
CA PHE A 543 -12.71 7.89 20.61
C PHE A 543 -13.49 9.14 21.01
N ARG A 544 -12.86 10.32 20.85
CA ARG A 544 -13.41 11.60 21.31
C ARG A 544 -13.55 12.66 20.22
N ARG A 545 -13.00 12.41 19.03
CA ARG A 545 -13.04 13.28 17.84
C ARG A 545 -12.96 12.41 16.59
N ALA A 546 -13.47 12.90 15.46
CA ALA A 546 -13.41 12.22 14.18
C ALA A 546 -13.03 13.17 13.03
N ILE A 547 -12.27 12.64 12.05
CA ILE A 547 -12.10 13.23 10.73
C ILE A 547 -12.53 12.19 9.69
N MET A 548 -13.49 12.55 8.85
CA MET A 548 -14.17 11.66 7.90
C MET A 548 -13.89 12.13 6.46
N MET A 549 -12.85 11.57 5.85
CA MET A 549 -12.33 11.98 4.54
C MET A 549 -13.01 11.22 3.41
N SER A 550 -13.79 11.90 2.56
CA SER A 550 -14.49 11.31 1.42
C SER A 550 -15.31 10.06 1.80
N GLY A 551 -16.15 10.16 2.82
CA GLY A 551 -17.04 9.07 3.19
C GLY A 551 -17.87 9.32 4.45
N ALA A 552 -19.11 8.83 4.42
CA ALA A 552 -20.06 8.78 5.52
C ALA A 552 -21.10 7.69 5.22
N PRO A 553 -21.77 7.11 6.22
CA PRO A 553 -22.87 6.20 6.00
C PRO A 553 -24.13 6.99 5.63
N GLY A 554 -24.57 6.86 4.39
CA GLY A 554 -25.77 7.50 3.86
C GLY A 554 -26.30 6.72 2.68
N VAL A 555 -26.77 7.42 1.64
CA VAL A 555 -27.40 6.76 0.49
C VAL A 555 -26.45 5.86 -0.30
N ASN A 556 -25.17 6.20 -0.31
CA ASN A 556 -24.06 5.37 -0.82
C ASN A 556 -23.96 3.98 -0.17
N PHE A 557 -24.56 3.77 1.00
CA PHE A 557 -24.31 2.62 1.86
C PHE A 557 -25.53 1.71 1.94
N ASN A 558 -25.74 0.91 0.88
CA ASN A 558 -26.69 -0.20 0.98
C ASN A 558 -26.27 -1.10 2.15
N SER A 559 -27.16 -1.30 3.11
CA SER A 559 -26.92 -2.12 4.30
C SER A 559 -27.87 -3.32 4.39
N ASP A 560 -28.65 -3.57 3.33
CA ASP A 560 -29.49 -4.76 3.20
C ASP A 560 -28.61 -6.03 3.11
N PRO A 561 -28.81 -7.04 3.99
CA PRO A 561 -28.01 -8.24 3.98
C PRO A 561 -28.21 -9.11 2.72
N SER A 562 -29.32 -8.97 1.98
CA SER A 562 -29.73 -9.97 0.98
C SER A 562 -28.69 -10.22 -0.11
N LEU A 563 -28.10 -9.16 -0.68
CA LEU A 563 -27.12 -9.27 -1.76
C LEU A 563 -25.78 -9.82 -1.25
N VAL A 564 -25.38 -9.46 -0.03
CA VAL A 564 -24.15 -9.97 0.60
C VAL A 564 -24.29 -11.45 0.96
N SER A 565 -25.48 -11.87 1.38
CA SER A 565 -25.83 -13.27 1.61
C SER A 565 -25.94 -14.09 0.34
N GLU A 566 -26.47 -13.53 -0.74
CA GLU A 566 -26.43 -14.17 -2.07
C GLU A 566 -24.97 -14.33 -2.54
N ASN A 567 -24.13 -13.30 -2.39
CA ASN A 567 -22.71 -13.37 -2.71
C ASN A 567 -21.98 -14.45 -1.88
N THR A 568 -22.28 -14.54 -0.58
CA THR A 568 -21.73 -15.57 0.32
C THR A 568 -22.21 -16.97 -0.07
N ALA A 569 -23.48 -17.13 -0.41
CA ALA A 569 -24.05 -18.39 -0.91
C ALA A 569 -23.47 -18.82 -2.26
N ASN A 570 -23.15 -17.86 -3.14
CA ASN A 570 -22.49 -18.15 -4.41
C ASN A 570 -21.07 -18.68 -4.19
N ILE A 571 -20.27 -18.04 -3.33
CA ILE A 571 -18.94 -18.56 -2.92
C ILE A 571 -19.07 -19.96 -2.30
N ALA A 572 -20.07 -20.18 -1.43
CA ALA A 572 -20.32 -21.48 -0.82
C ALA A 572 -20.66 -22.58 -1.83
N ARG A 573 -21.35 -22.25 -2.93
CA ARG A 573 -21.69 -23.19 -3.99
C ARG A 573 -20.46 -23.66 -4.76
N GLU A 574 -19.60 -22.73 -5.16
CA GLU A 574 -18.38 -23.00 -5.94
C GLU A 574 -17.38 -23.88 -5.16
N VAL A 575 -17.37 -23.80 -3.82
CA VAL A 575 -16.52 -24.64 -2.96
C VAL A 575 -17.24 -25.89 -2.41
N GLY A 576 -18.45 -26.18 -2.87
CA GLY A 576 -19.18 -27.41 -2.51
C GLY A 576 -19.81 -27.44 -1.10
N CYS A 577 -19.99 -26.30 -0.44
CA CYS A 577 -20.53 -26.20 0.92
C CYS A 577 -22.08 -26.18 1.03
N ILE A 578 -22.81 -26.54 -0.04
CA ILE A 578 -24.28 -26.56 -0.06
C ILE A 578 -24.76 -28.00 -0.22
N ASN A 579 -24.94 -28.70 0.90
CA ASN A 579 -25.43 -30.08 0.94
C ASN A 579 -26.96 -30.18 1.08
N THR A 580 -27.56 -29.26 1.84
CA THR A 580 -28.93 -29.38 2.39
C THR A 580 -29.96 -28.46 1.71
N ASN A 581 -29.66 -27.96 0.50
CA ASN A 581 -30.39 -26.91 -0.22
C ASN A 581 -30.51 -25.54 0.52
N ASP A 582 -30.03 -25.42 1.77
CA ASP A 582 -29.94 -24.16 2.50
C ASP A 582 -28.50 -23.64 2.53
N ALA A 583 -28.21 -22.70 1.64
CA ALA A 583 -26.90 -22.05 1.49
C ALA A 583 -26.57 -21.05 2.61
N GLU A 584 -27.49 -20.79 3.54
CA GLU A 584 -27.31 -19.88 4.66
C GLU A 584 -27.28 -20.59 6.02
N SER A 585 -27.26 -21.92 6.00
CA SER A 585 -27.31 -22.80 7.16
C SER A 585 -26.03 -22.75 8.01
N LEU A 586 -26.13 -23.32 9.23
CA LEU A 586 -24.96 -23.51 10.09
C LEU A 586 -23.96 -24.50 9.49
N GLU A 587 -24.43 -25.54 8.82
CA GLU A 587 -23.59 -26.53 8.13
C GLU A 587 -22.76 -25.86 7.02
N THR A 588 -23.37 -24.99 6.21
CA THR A 588 -22.66 -24.23 5.17
C THR A 588 -21.63 -23.27 5.78
N LEU A 589 -21.94 -22.62 6.92
CA LEU A 589 -20.99 -21.79 7.65
C LEU A 589 -19.78 -22.61 8.16
N GLU A 590 -20.03 -23.76 8.81
CA GLU A 590 -18.98 -24.63 9.35
C GLU A 590 -18.12 -25.25 8.23
N CYS A 591 -18.72 -25.55 7.07
CA CYS A 591 -17.99 -25.94 5.87
C CYS A 591 -17.10 -24.78 5.34
N LEU A 592 -17.63 -23.55 5.22
CA LEU A 592 -16.83 -22.38 4.82
C LEU A 592 -15.66 -22.09 5.79
N GLN A 593 -15.78 -22.46 7.06
CA GLN A 593 -14.69 -22.36 8.04
C GLN A 593 -13.58 -23.40 7.84
N SER A 594 -13.84 -24.50 7.12
CA SER A 594 -12.85 -25.55 6.83
C SER A 594 -12.12 -25.41 5.49
N ILE A 595 -12.68 -24.64 4.54
CA ILE A 595 -12.05 -24.45 3.20
C ILE A 595 -10.66 -23.78 3.32
N PRO A 596 -9.67 -24.16 2.50
CA PRO A 596 -8.35 -23.52 2.48
C PRO A 596 -8.40 -22.00 2.22
N PHE A 597 -7.51 -21.29 2.90
CA PHE A 597 -7.38 -19.83 2.84
C PHE A 597 -7.24 -19.28 1.41
N ASP A 598 -6.31 -19.84 0.63
CA ASP A 598 -6.02 -19.38 -0.74
C ASP A 598 -7.21 -19.59 -1.68
N THR A 599 -7.94 -20.70 -1.51
CA THR A 599 -9.14 -21.01 -2.30
C THR A 599 -10.21 -19.94 -2.10
N LEU A 600 -10.56 -19.62 -0.84
CA LEU A 600 -11.55 -18.59 -0.53
C LEU A 600 -11.09 -17.20 -0.97
N THR A 601 -9.81 -16.87 -0.78
CA THR A 601 -9.26 -15.56 -1.15
C THR A 601 -9.29 -15.35 -2.67
N ASN A 602 -8.75 -16.31 -3.44
CA ASN A 602 -8.72 -16.20 -4.90
C ASN A 602 -10.12 -16.16 -5.51
N LEU A 603 -11.03 -17.02 -5.03
CA LEU A 603 -12.42 -17.07 -5.51
C LEU A 603 -13.18 -15.78 -5.18
N SER A 604 -13.12 -15.31 -3.93
CA SER A 604 -13.84 -14.10 -3.51
C SER A 604 -13.31 -12.83 -4.17
N VAL A 605 -11.99 -12.69 -4.34
CA VAL A 605 -11.39 -11.57 -5.08
C VAL A 605 -11.80 -11.60 -6.55
N THR A 606 -11.78 -12.77 -7.19
CA THR A 606 -12.18 -12.94 -8.60
C THR A 606 -13.66 -12.58 -8.80
N ALA A 607 -14.55 -13.12 -7.98
CA ALA A 607 -15.98 -12.82 -8.03
C ALA A 607 -16.27 -11.32 -7.79
N SER A 608 -15.61 -10.72 -6.79
CA SER A 608 -15.77 -9.29 -6.48
C SER A 608 -15.36 -8.41 -7.66
N ARG A 609 -14.16 -8.64 -8.23
CA ARG A 609 -13.64 -7.86 -9.36
C ARG A 609 -14.45 -8.05 -10.65
N ALA A 610 -14.99 -9.25 -10.88
CA ALA A 610 -15.87 -9.51 -12.01
C ALA A 610 -17.22 -8.76 -11.90
N ALA A 611 -17.78 -8.67 -10.69
CA ALA A 611 -19.04 -7.96 -10.44
C ALA A 611 -18.88 -6.43 -10.33
N ARG A 612 -17.72 -5.96 -9.85
CA ARG A 612 -17.43 -4.55 -9.53
C ARG A 612 -15.99 -4.17 -9.94
N PRO A 613 -15.70 -4.07 -11.25
CA PRO A 613 -14.34 -3.76 -11.71
C PRO A 613 -13.91 -2.32 -11.37
N PRO A 614 -12.60 -2.05 -11.21
CA PRO A 614 -11.49 -3.00 -11.28
C PRO A 614 -11.16 -3.67 -9.93
N PHE A 615 -11.59 -3.09 -8.80
CA PHE A 615 -11.09 -3.46 -7.46
C PHE A 615 -12.01 -4.41 -6.67
N GLY A 616 -13.30 -4.50 -7.00
CA GLY A 616 -14.29 -5.33 -6.29
C GLY A 616 -15.11 -4.60 -5.23
N GLU A 617 -15.10 -3.27 -5.21
CA GLU A 617 -15.72 -2.43 -4.18
C GLU A 617 -17.24 -2.63 -4.11
N GLY A 618 -17.79 -2.71 -2.90
CA GLY A 618 -19.24 -2.86 -2.70
C GLY A 618 -19.81 -4.22 -3.15
N PHE A 619 -18.99 -5.27 -3.24
CA PHE A 619 -19.44 -6.66 -3.40
C PHE A 619 -19.66 -7.36 -2.04
N PHE A 620 -18.74 -7.15 -1.09
CA PHE A 620 -18.92 -7.45 0.34
C PHE A 620 -18.79 -6.14 1.12
N TYR A 621 -19.77 -5.84 1.97
CA TYR A 621 -19.90 -4.58 2.70
C TYR A 621 -20.66 -4.80 4.03
N PRO A 622 -20.59 -3.89 5.01
CA PRO A 622 -21.33 -4.00 6.27
C PRO A 622 -22.86 -4.06 6.09
N THR A 623 -23.50 -4.96 6.82
CA THR A 623 -24.93 -5.28 6.70
C THR A 623 -25.67 -5.07 8.03
N ILE A 624 -26.97 -4.80 7.97
CA ILE A 624 -27.84 -4.79 9.15
C ILE A 624 -27.89 -6.20 9.74
N ASP A 625 -27.49 -6.32 11.00
CA ASP A 625 -27.42 -7.60 11.72
C ASP A 625 -28.27 -7.65 13.00
N GLY A 626 -28.96 -6.55 13.34
CA GLY A 626 -29.76 -6.47 14.56
C GLY A 626 -28.94 -6.41 15.86
N ASP A 627 -27.61 -6.31 15.78
CA ASP A 627 -26.71 -6.29 16.93
C ASP A 627 -25.73 -5.11 16.88
N PHE A 628 -24.73 -5.18 15.98
CA PHE A 628 -23.76 -4.10 15.79
C PHE A 628 -24.39 -2.98 14.96
N LEU A 629 -25.03 -3.35 13.84
CA LEU A 629 -25.83 -2.45 13.00
C LEU A 629 -27.31 -2.85 13.15
N PRO A 630 -28.06 -2.21 14.06
CA PRO A 630 -29.43 -2.63 14.39
C PRO A 630 -30.48 -2.24 13.33
N ALA A 631 -30.22 -1.20 12.55
CA ALA A 631 -31.10 -0.66 11.50
C ALA A 631 -30.26 0.16 10.50
N ARG A 632 -30.91 0.79 9.50
CA ARG A 632 -30.22 1.61 8.50
C ARG A 632 -29.60 2.85 9.15
N PRO A 633 -28.36 3.26 8.81
CA PRO A 633 -27.75 4.46 9.37
C PRO A 633 -28.57 5.73 9.16
N SER A 634 -29.25 5.86 8.01
CA SER A 634 -30.09 7.01 7.68
C SER A 634 -31.32 7.16 8.60
N GLU A 635 -31.89 6.03 9.03
CA GLU A 635 -32.99 5.94 10.01
C GLU A 635 -32.47 6.22 11.42
N LEU A 636 -31.33 5.63 11.80
CA LEU A 636 -30.71 5.81 13.12
C LEU A 636 -30.32 7.27 13.37
N LEU A 637 -29.80 7.96 12.37
CA LEU A 637 -29.50 9.40 12.43
C LEU A 637 -30.77 10.24 12.64
N ARG A 638 -31.81 10.03 11.84
CA ARG A 638 -33.08 10.77 11.95
C ARG A 638 -33.86 10.45 13.23
N ALA A 639 -33.67 9.26 13.80
CA ALA A 639 -34.22 8.88 15.10
C ALA A 639 -33.41 9.41 16.30
N GLY A 640 -32.24 10.03 16.09
CA GLY A 640 -31.35 10.44 17.18
C GLY A 640 -30.55 9.30 17.82
N ASN A 641 -30.59 8.08 17.27
CA ASN A 641 -30.05 6.84 17.82
C ASN A 641 -28.56 6.63 17.50
N PHE A 642 -27.72 7.53 18.01
CA PHE A 642 -26.28 7.55 17.74
C PHE A 642 -25.49 8.23 18.87
N VAL A 643 -24.18 7.97 18.92
CA VAL A 643 -23.28 8.50 19.96
C VAL A 643 -23.10 10.01 19.81
N LYS A 644 -23.36 10.74 20.90
CA LYS A 644 -23.32 12.20 21.00
C LYS A 644 -21.94 12.72 21.42
N ASP A 645 -21.74 14.03 21.33
CA ASP A 645 -20.58 14.77 21.81
C ASP A 645 -19.23 14.44 21.16
N ILE A 646 -19.23 14.02 19.89
CA ILE A 646 -18.02 13.77 19.09
C ILE A 646 -17.83 14.87 18.04
N PRO A 647 -16.86 15.80 18.19
CA PRO A 647 -16.51 16.78 17.17
C PRO A 647 -16.07 16.10 15.87
N ILE A 648 -16.53 16.61 14.74
CA ILE A 648 -16.32 16.03 13.41
C ILE A 648 -15.79 17.09 12.44
N ILE A 649 -14.71 16.74 11.74
CA ILE A 649 -14.38 17.29 10.43
C ILE A 649 -14.85 16.27 9.39
N ALA A 650 -15.60 16.67 8.37
CA ALA A 650 -15.94 15.79 7.24
C ALA A 650 -15.65 16.46 5.90
N SER A 651 -15.42 15.69 4.84
CA SER A 651 -14.95 16.24 3.57
C SER A 651 -15.21 15.38 2.34
N TRP A 652 -14.95 15.99 1.20
CA TRP A 652 -14.80 15.37 -0.12
C TRP A 652 -13.65 16.05 -0.87
N VAL A 653 -13.25 15.48 -1.99
CA VAL A 653 -12.34 16.13 -2.94
C VAL A 653 -13.08 16.55 -4.20
N ALA A 654 -12.59 17.58 -4.91
CA ALA A 654 -13.36 18.27 -5.95
C ALA A 654 -13.89 17.35 -7.08
N ASN A 655 -13.16 16.28 -7.43
CA ASN A 655 -13.57 15.28 -8.43
C ASN A 655 -13.57 13.85 -7.83
N ASP A 656 -14.04 13.69 -6.59
CA ASP A 656 -14.05 12.41 -5.83
C ASP A 656 -14.62 11.21 -6.62
N GLY A 657 -15.61 11.43 -7.51
CA GLY A 657 -16.23 10.40 -8.34
C GLY A 657 -15.47 10.01 -9.62
N ALA A 658 -14.33 10.64 -9.91
CA ALA A 658 -13.64 10.57 -11.21
C ALA A 658 -13.40 9.16 -11.76
N TRP A 659 -12.92 8.24 -10.92
CA TRP A 659 -12.52 6.90 -11.35
C TRP A 659 -13.67 5.89 -11.39
N TYR A 660 -14.86 6.27 -10.89
CA TYR A 660 -16.08 5.46 -10.95
C TYR A 660 -16.84 5.65 -12.28
N ALA A 661 -16.52 6.71 -13.02
CA ALA A 661 -16.93 6.90 -14.41
C ALA A 661 -15.90 6.28 -15.37
N LEU A 662 -16.36 5.56 -16.39
CA LEU A 662 -15.48 5.04 -17.45
C LEU A 662 -15.11 6.19 -18.40
N PRO A 663 -13.84 6.33 -18.82
CA PRO A 663 -13.43 7.35 -19.80
C PRO A 663 -14.21 7.32 -21.13
N SER A 664 -14.79 6.16 -21.49
CA SER A 664 -15.62 5.97 -22.68
C SER A 664 -17.07 6.39 -22.52
N THR A 665 -17.54 6.75 -21.31
CA THR A 665 -18.95 7.11 -21.05
C THR A 665 -19.40 8.26 -21.95
N SER A 666 -20.44 8.00 -22.74
CA SER A 666 -20.88 8.81 -23.89
C SER A 666 -22.41 8.96 -24.01
N THR A 667 -23.21 8.16 -23.30
CA THR A 667 -24.68 8.27 -23.26
C THR A 667 -25.25 8.37 -21.84
N ASP A 668 -26.53 8.76 -21.71
CA ASP A 668 -27.24 8.85 -20.43
C ASP A 668 -27.39 7.47 -19.78
N GLU A 669 -27.55 6.41 -20.58
CA GLU A 669 -27.57 5.02 -20.11
C GLU A 669 -26.21 4.61 -19.53
N GLU A 670 -25.10 5.01 -20.16
CA GLU A 670 -23.75 4.74 -19.65
C GLU A 670 -23.44 5.54 -18.38
N VAL A 671 -23.95 6.77 -18.27
CA VAL A 671 -23.90 7.57 -17.03
C VAL A 671 -24.63 6.83 -15.91
N LEU A 672 -25.86 6.38 -16.12
CA LEU A 672 -26.63 5.61 -15.13
C LEU A 672 -26.02 4.22 -14.84
N ALA A 673 -25.36 3.59 -15.82
CA ALA A 673 -24.69 2.30 -15.64
C ALA A 673 -23.47 2.37 -14.72
N SER A 674 -22.79 3.54 -14.61
CA SER A 674 -21.60 3.71 -13.76
C SER A 674 -21.84 3.40 -12.27
N PHE A 675 -23.09 3.53 -11.80
CA PHE A 675 -23.50 3.21 -10.43
C PHE A 675 -23.77 1.70 -10.20
N GLY A 676 -23.81 0.91 -11.28
CA GLY A 676 -24.07 -0.53 -11.27
C GLY A 676 -25.39 -0.89 -10.58
N LEU A 677 -25.37 -1.94 -9.76
CA LEU A 677 -26.56 -2.46 -9.06
C LEU A 677 -27.23 -1.44 -8.13
N TRP A 678 -26.56 -0.37 -7.72
CA TRP A 678 -27.10 0.61 -6.77
C TRP A 678 -28.29 1.40 -7.36
N LEU A 679 -28.25 1.74 -8.65
CA LEU A 679 -29.40 2.37 -9.34
C LEU A 679 -30.44 1.37 -9.85
N SER A 680 -30.24 0.06 -9.72
CA SER A 680 -31.13 -0.94 -10.32
C SER A 680 -32.57 -0.81 -9.83
N LYS A 681 -32.76 -0.55 -8.53
CA LYS A 681 -34.06 -0.38 -7.86
C LYS A 681 -34.74 0.98 -8.06
N LEU A 682 -34.02 2.02 -8.54
CA LEU A 682 -34.63 3.34 -8.72
C LEU A 682 -35.66 3.35 -9.86
N SER A 683 -36.75 4.11 -9.66
CA SER A 683 -37.80 4.31 -10.65
C SER A 683 -37.31 5.10 -11.86
N THR A 684 -37.98 4.93 -13.00
CA THR A 684 -37.68 5.69 -14.23
C THR A 684 -37.78 7.20 -14.00
N SER A 685 -38.75 7.65 -13.19
CA SER A 685 -38.90 9.04 -12.77
C SER A 685 -37.72 9.55 -11.95
N THR A 686 -37.20 8.75 -10.99
CA THR A 686 -36.04 9.13 -10.18
C THR A 686 -34.77 9.19 -11.03
N LYS A 687 -34.58 8.25 -11.96
CA LYS A 687 -33.47 8.24 -12.93
C LYS A 687 -33.50 9.45 -13.86
N ALA A 688 -34.67 9.79 -14.42
CA ALA A 688 -34.85 10.99 -15.22
C ALA A 688 -34.55 12.26 -14.41
N ARG A 689 -35.07 12.34 -13.16
CA ARG A 689 -34.82 13.49 -12.29
C ARG A 689 -33.35 13.62 -11.86
N LEU A 690 -32.63 12.52 -11.67
CA LEU A 690 -31.17 12.56 -11.53
C LEU A 690 -30.54 13.20 -12.77
N LEU A 691 -30.83 12.70 -13.97
CA LEU A 691 -30.28 13.23 -15.22
C LEU A 691 -30.59 14.73 -15.42
N ASP A 692 -31.78 15.21 -15.05
CA ASP A 692 -32.20 16.62 -15.11
C ASP A 692 -31.41 17.55 -14.16
N LEU A 693 -30.90 17.04 -13.03
CA LEU A 693 -30.11 17.83 -12.06
C LEU A 693 -28.65 18.05 -12.50
N TYR A 694 -28.22 17.34 -13.55
CA TYR A 694 -26.89 17.40 -14.13
C TYR A 694 -27.01 17.54 -15.65
N PRO A 695 -27.56 18.64 -16.19
CA PRO A 695 -27.72 18.80 -17.63
C PRO A 695 -26.36 18.80 -18.34
N ILE A 696 -26.24 18.08 -19.45
CA ILE A 696 -24.96 17.86 -20.16
C ILE A 696 -24.24 19.17 -20.56
N THR A 697 -25.00 20.26 -20.74
CA THR A 697 -24.48 21.61 -21.02
C THR A 697 -23.53 22.13 -19.94
N ASP A 698 -23.71 21.72 -18.70
CA ASP A 698 -22.86 22.14 -17.58
C ASP A 698 -21.43 21.57 -17.72
N PHE A 699 -21.25 20.48 -18.47
CA PHE A 699 -20.00 19.71 -18.50
C PHE A 699 -19.15 19.94 -19.76
N ALA A 700 -19.71 20.50 -20.83
CA ALA A 700 -18.99 20.70 -22.09
C ALA A 700 -17.74 21.59 -21.93
N HIS A 701 -17.83 22.63 -21.10
CA HIS A 701 -16.73 23.56 -20.83
C HIS A 701 -15.59 22.94 -20.00
N MET A 702 -15.81 21.77 -19.37
CA MET A 702 -14.79 21.11 -18.55
C MET A 702 -13.73 20.41 -19.39
N ILE A 703 -14.01 20.10 -20.66
CA ILE A 703 -13.12 19.38 -21.57
C ILE A 703 -11.95 20.28 -22.00
N ARG A 704 -10.73 19.77 -21.85
CA ARG A 704 -9.50 20.33 -22.41
C ARG A 704 -8.96 19.32 -23.42
N GLU A 705 -9.43 19.36 -24.66
CA GLU A 705 -9.13 18.33 -25.69
C GLU A 705 -7.63 18.00 -25.82
N SER A 706 -6.76 19.03 -25.72
CA SER A 706 -5.30 18.90 -25.80
C SER A 706 -4.63 18.23 -24.60
N TYR A 707 -5.37 17.95 -23.52
CA TYR A 707 -4.87 17.41 -22.26
C TYR A 707 -5.67 16.18 -21.81
N ASP A 708 -7.00 16.27 -21.79
CA ASP A 708 -7.87 15.16 -21.40
C ASP A 708 -8.06 14.12 -22.55
N GLY A 709 -7.71 14.47 -23.79
CA GLY A 709 -7.92 13.64 -24.97
C GLY A 709 -9.35 13.66 -25.50
N PRO A 710 -9.75 12.69 -26.37
CA PRO A 710 -11.10 12.60 -26.93
C PRO A 710 -12.08 12.07 -25.88
N ILE A 711 -12.63 12.97 -25.06
CA ILE A 711 -13.54 12.64 -23.96
C ILE A 711 -14.90 13.32 -24.12
N SER A 712 -15.98 12.61 -23.77
CA SER A 712 -17.34 13.15 -23.83
C SER A 712 -17.67 13.99 -22.59
N PRO A 713 -18.53 15.03 -22.69
CA PRO A 713 -19.06 15.72 -21.51
C PRO A 713 -19.77 14.77 -20.52
N GLN A 714 -20.27 13.64 -21.02
CA GLN A 714 -20.94 12.60 -20.24
C GLN A 714 -20.00 11.91 -19.24
N TYR A 715 -18.70 11.85 -19.51
CA TYR A 715 -17.72 11.40 -18.50
C TYR A 715 -17.74 12.33 -17.28
N TYR A 716 -17.63 13.64 -17.48
CA TYR A 716 -17.62 14.60 -16.38
C TYR A 716 -18.97 14.65 -15.65
N ARG A 717 -20.08 14.48 -16.39
CA ARG A 717 -21.42 14.30 -15.80
C ARG A 717 -21.48 13.07 -14.89
N ALA A 718 -21.00 11.91 -15.37
CA ALA A 718 -20.94 10.68 -14.57
C ALA A 718 -19.99 10.82 -13.38
N ALA A 719 -18.81 11.42 -13.54
CA ALA A 719 -17.86 11.67 -12.46
C ALA A 719 -18.45 12.57 -11.37
N GLN A 720 -19.10 13.67 -11.76
CA GLN A 720 -19.79 14.58 -10.84
C GLN A 720 -20.97 13.90 -10.13
N MET A 721 -21.79 13.14 -10.86
CA MET A 721 -22.89 12.38 -10.24
C MET A 721 -22.37 11.31 -9.28
N ASN A 722 -21.28 10.61 -9.60
CA ASN A 722 -20.62 9.66 -8.69
C ASN A 722 -20.04 10.36 -7.45
N ARG A 723 -19.44 11.55 -7.62
CA ARG A 723 -18.93 12.37 -6.52
C ARG A 723 -20.05 12.67 -5.52
N ASP A 724 -21.16 13.19 -6.03
CA ASP A 724 -22.27 13.65 -5.21
C ASP A 724 -23.01 12.46 -4.56
N ILE A 725 -23.21 11.36 -5.28
CA ILE A 725 -23.89 10.16 -4.76
C ILE A 725 -23.06 9.36 -3.76
N TRP A 726 -21.77 9.10 -4.03
CA TRP A 726 -20.94 8.22 -3.20
C TRP A 726 -20.28 8.95 -2.02
N PHE A 727 -20.04 10.26 -2.15
CA PHE A 727 -19.22 11.02 -1.21
C PHE A 727 -19.90 12.30 -0.69
N THR A 728 -20.04 13.33 -1.53
CA THR A 728 -20.39 14.68 -1.07
C THR A 728 -21.77 14.75 -0.40
N CYS A 729 -22.82 14.21 -1.04
CA CYS A 729 -24.17 14.30 -0.47
C CYS A 729 -24.38 13.39 0.76
N PRO A 730 -23.88 12.14 0.83
CA PRO A 730 -23.87 11.36 2.07
C PRO A 730 -23.13 12.05 3.22
N VAL A 731 -21.97 12.67 2.95
CA VAL A 731 -21.20 13.43 3.94
C VAL A 731 -22.01 14.63 4.47
N LEU A 732 -22.68 15.36 3.58
CA LEU A 732 -23.53 16.49 3.96
C LEU A 732 -24.78 16.06 4.74
N ASP A 733 -25.46 14.97 4.34
CA ASP A 733 -26.61 14.43 5.12
C ASP A 733 -26.14 14.00 6.51
N PHE A 734 -25.05 13.21 6.59
CA PHE A 734 -24.53 12.73 7.86
C PHE A 734 -24.17 13.89 8.79
N ALA A 735 -23.40 14.88 8.32
CA ALA A 735 -23.01 16.03 9.12
C ALA A 735 -24.20 16.86 9.58
N TRP A 736 -25.18 17.10 8.69
CA TRP A 736 -26.40 17.84 8.99
C TRP A 736 -27.28 17.11 9.99
N GLN A 737 -27.62 15.84 9.73
CA GLN A 737 -28.48 15.02 10.58
C GLN A 737 -27.84 14.75 11.94
N TYR A 738 -26.52 14.64 12.02
CA TYR A 738 -25.79 14.54 13.29
C TYR A 738 -25.96 15.83 14.12
N ALA A 739 -25.77 17.00 13.51
CA ALA A 739 -25.96 18.29 14.21
C ALA A 739 -27.43 18.54 14.60
N GLN A 740 -28.36 18.29 13.68
CA GLN A 740 -29.81 18.48 13.86
C GLN A 740 -30.36 17.59 14.98
N ASN A 741 -30.08 16.29 14.97
CA ASN A 741 -30.68 15.32 15.89
C ASN A 741 -29.88 15.19 17.21
N GLY A 742 -29.42 16.33 17.71
CA GLY A 742 -28.80 16.48 19.02
C GLY A 742 -27.43 15.82 19.19
N GLY A 743 -26.73 15.47 18.11
CA GLY A 743 -25.38 14.92 18.14
C GLY A 743 -24.36 15.81 18.82
N LEU A 744 -24.46 17.10 18.53
CA LEU A 744 -23.59 18.14 19.02
C LEU A 744 -24.29 19.50 18.96
N VAL A 745 -23.78 20.47 19.71
CA VAL A 745 -23.99 21.89 19.38
C VAL A 745 -23.39 22.14 17.98
N PRO A 746 -24.11 22.75 17.02
CA PRO A 746 -23.63 22.93 15.64
C PRO A 746 -22.26 23.61 15.50
N SER A 747 -21.80 24.34 16.51
CA SER A 747 -20.47 24.96 16.63
C SER A 747 -19.28 23.99 16.70
N LYS A 748 -19.49 22.69 16.48
CA LYS A 748 -18.47 21.62 16.57
C LYS A 748 -18.45 20.68 15.36
N VAL A 749 -19.01 21.13 14.23
CA VAL A 749 -18.95 20.46 12.93
C VAL A 749 -18.25 21.38 11.94
N TRP A 750 -17.26 20.85 11.23
CA TRP A 750 -16.51 21.55 10.20
C TRP A 750 -16.48 20.73 8.92
N LEU A 751 -16.45 21.42 7.79
CA LEU A 751 -16.37 20.80 6.47
C LEU A 751 -15.15 21.33 5.70
N TYR A 752 -14.54 20.48 4.88
CA TYR A 752 -13.64 20.94 3.83
C TYR A 752 -13.90 20.30 2.47
N GLU A 753 -13.56 21.05 1.43
CA GLU A 753 -13.33 20.51 0.09
C GLU A 753 -11.83 20.61 -0.22
N HIS A 754 -11.25 19.51 -0.71
CA HIS A 754 -9.88 19.53 -1.20
C HIS A 754 -9.84 19.64 -2.73
N ASN A 755 -9.14 20.65 -3.23
CA ASN A 755 -9.08 21.01 -4.65
C ASN A 755 -7.62 21.12 -5.15
N ALA A 756 -6.76 20.23 -4.68
CA ALA A 756 -5.41 20.04 -5.20
C ALA A 756 -5.09 18.54 -5.28
N THR A 757 -4.13 18.17 -6.13
CA THR A 757 -3.62 16.80 -6.15
C THR A 757 -2.13 16.81 -6.45
N ARG A 758 -1.41 15.86 -5.84
CA ARG A 758 -0.02 15.55 -6.19
C ARG A 758 0.06 14.42 -7.22
N TYR A 759 -1.06 13.79 -7.55
CA TYR A 759 -1.10 12.63 -8.45
C TYR A 759 -1.32 12.96 -9.92
N ALA A 760 -1.49 14.24 -10.29
CA ALA A 760 -1.72 14.64 -11.69
C ALA A 760 -0.69 14.08 -12.69
N PRO A 761 0.65 14.13 -12.44
CA PRO A 761 1.61 13.50 -13.34
C PRO A 761 1.46 11.97 -13.43
N VAL A 762 0.99 11.33 -12.36
CA VAL A 762 0.76 9.87 -12.35
C VAL A 762 -0.49 9.52 -13.14
N PHE A 763 -1.56 10.31 -13.01
CA PHE A 763 -2.78 10.18 -13.81
C PHE A 763 -2.52 10.42 -15.30
N GLU A 764 -1.66 11.38 -15.65
CA GLU A 764 -1.15 11.58 -17.02
C GLU A 764 -0.42 10.34 -17.54
N MET A 765 0.54 9.79 -16.77
CA MET A 765 1.26 8.56 -17.15
C MET A 765 0.35 7.32 -17.26
N MET A 766 -0.73 7.27 -16.47
CA MET A 766 -1.76 6.22 -16.54
C MET A 766 -2.74 6.39 -17.72
N GLY A 767 -2.65 7.48 -18.49
CA GLY A 767 -3.60 7.77 -19.57
C GLY A 767 -4.98 8.21 -19.07
N VAL A 768 -5.10 8.64 -17.82
CA VAL A 768 -6.33 9.16 -17.19
C VAL A 768 -6.20 10.61 -16.67
N PRO A 769 -5.63 11.57 -17.44
CA PRO A 769 -5.44 12.95 -17.00
C PRO A 769 -6.75 13.68 -16.64
N MET A 770 -7.89 13.23 -17.17
CA MET A 770 -9.22 13.75 -16.85
C MET A 770 -9.61 13.60 -15.36
N TRP A 771 -8.95 12.69 -14.63
CA TRP A 771 -9.23 12.43 -13.21
C TRP A 771 -9.00 13.65 -12.32
N ARG A 772 -7.99 14.48 -12.63
CA ARG A 772 -7.70 15.74 -11.91
C ARG A 772 -7.61 15.48 -10.39
N VAL A 773 -8.38 16.20 -9.57
CA VAL A 773 -8.43 16.01 -8.12
C VAL A 773 -9.38 14.85 -7.76
N ALA A 774 -8.98 13.63 -8.12
CA ALA A 774 -9.74 12.41 -7.87
C ALA A 774 -9.62 11.90 -6.42
N HIS A 775 -10.44 10.90 -6.07
CA HIS A 775 -10.39 10.18 -4.79
C HIS A 775 -8.94 9.88 -4.34
N LEU A 776 -8.71 9.87 -3.03
CA LEU A 776 -7.38 9.79 -2.37
C LEU A 776 -6.48 11.05 -2.47
N SER A 777 -6.81 12.07 -3.27
CA SER A 777 -5.91 13.21 -3.52
C SER A 777 -5.51 14.01 -2.27
N ASP A 778 -6.31 14.02 -1.21
CA ASP A 778 -6.06 14.81 0.00
C ASP A 778 -5.16 14.09 1.04
N ILE A 779 -4.99 12.76 0.95
CA ILE A 779 -4.17 11.97 1.89
C ILE A 779 -2.73 12.50 2.01
N PRO A 780 -1.98 12.81 0.93
CA PRO A 780 -0.60 13.30 1.05
C PRO A 780 -0.48 14.66 1.74
N TYR A 781 -1.56 15.43 1.80
CA TYR A 781 -1.61 16.73 2.47
C TYR A 781 -1.95 16.56 3.95
N VAL A 782 -2.85 15.62 4.29
CA VAL A 782 -3.14 15.22 5.68
C VAL A 782 -1.93 14.54 6.33
N MET A 783 -1.28 13.61 5.63
CA MET A 783 -0.07 12.91 6.08
C MET A 783 1.21 13.74 5.97
N ASN A 784 1.15 14.92 5.34
CA ASN A 784 2.29 15.77 5.01
C ASN A 784 3.46 15.00 4.35
N THR A 785 3.14 14.08 3.43
CA THR A 785 4.09 13.10 2.91
C THR A 785 5.25 13.78 2.19
N ALA A 786 6.45 13.67 2.75
CA ALA A 786 7.62 14.45 2.29
C ALA A 786 7.98 14.16 0.82
N ASN A 787 8.05 12.88 0.46
CA ASN A 787 8.32 12.43 -0.90
C ASN A 787 7.30 11.35 -1.28
N LEU A 788 6.46 11.63 -2.27
CA LEU A 788 5.63 10.63 -2.93
C LEU A 788 6.43 9.98 -4.06
N GLU A 789 6.32 8.66 -4.17
CA GLU A 789 6.91 7.88 -5.27
C GLU A 789 6.03 7.93 -6.54
N GLY A 790 6.31 7.07 -7.53
CA GLY A 790 5.47 6.94 -8.73
C GLY A 790 5.49 8.13 -9.69
N GLY A 791 6.40 9.11 -9.49
CA GLY A 791 6.48 10.33 -10.30
C GLY A 791 5.49 11.44 -9.91
N ALA A 792 4.87 11.34 -8.73
CA ALA A 792 3.97 12.36 -8.20
C ALA A 792 4.65 13.74 -8.01
N ASP A 793 3.84 14.79 -7.99
CA ASP A 793 4.27 16.18 -7.76
C ASP A 793 4.73 16.37 -6.30
N ASN A 794 6.00 16.72 -6.16
CA ASN A 794 6.68 16.99 -4.90
C ASN A 794 7.19 18.45 -4.83
N SER A 795 6.62 19.35 -5.64
CA SER A 795 7.03 20.75 -5.72
C SER A 795 6.90 21.51 -4.39
N PRO A 796 7.72 22.57 -4.18
CA PRO A 796 7.64 23.41 -2.98
C PRO A 796 6.24 23.96 -2.68
N GLU A 797 5.46 24.23 -3.73
CA GLU A 797 4.08 24.72 -3.69
C GLU A 797 3.14 23.67 -3.08
N GLN A 798 3.18 22.42 -3.57
CA GLN A 798 2.39 21.32 -2.99
C GLN A 798 2.81 21.02 -1.56
N MET A 799 4.12 21.02 -1.28
CA MET A 799 4.65 20.80 0.07
C MET A 799 4.28 21.94 1.03
N LYS A 800 4.09 23.17 0.54
CA LYS A 800 3.56 24.28 1.34
C LYS A 800 2.09 24.03 1.69
N LEU A 801 1.26 23.61 0.74
CA LEU A 801 -0.14 23.26 0.98
C LEU A 801 -0.27 22.04 1.92
N ALA A 802 0.63 21.05 1.81
CA ALA A 802 0.65 19.89 2.69
C ALA A 802 0.89 20.27 4.15
N ARG A 803 1.84 21.18 4.42
CA ARG A 803 2.06 21.74 5.76
C ARG A 803 0.87 22.56 6.25
N GLU A 804 0.16 23.26 5.36
CA GLU A 804 -1.04 24.02 5.72
C GLU A 804 -2.18 23.09 6.18
N VAL A 805 -2.51 22.07 5.38
CA VAL A 805 -3.58 21.10 5.68
C VAL A 805 -3.26 20.29 6.95
N SER A 806 -2.07 19.68 7.01
CA SER A 806 -1.68 18.87 8.17
C SER A 806 -1.66 19.66 9.48
N ARG A 807 -1.27 20.95 9.49
CA ARG A 807 -1.34 21.81 10.68
C ARG A 807 -2.77 22.00 11.21
N GLN A 808 -3.77 22.06 10.32
CA GLN A 808 -5.17 22.15 10.75
C GLN A 808 -5.64 20.83 11.38
N VAL A 809 -5.26 19.69 10.80
CA VAL A 809 -5.50 18.35 11.36
C VAL A 809 -4.85 18.19 12.73
N ILE A 810 -3.56 18.56 12.87
CA ILE A 810 -2.82 18.56 14.14
C ILE A 810 -3.50 19.48 15.18
N GLY A 811 -3.96 20.66 14.76
CA GLY A 811 -4.74 21.58 15.61
C GLY A 811 -6.00 20.92 16.16
N PHE A 812 -6.82 20.33 15.29
CA PHE A 812 -8.05 19.64 15.67
C PHE A 812 -7.81 18.46 16.64
N VAL A 813 -6.80 17.65 16.35
CA VAL A 813 -6.38 16.51 17.21
C VAL A 813 -6.01 16.99 18.63
N HIS A 814 -5.30 18.12 18.76
CA HIS A 814 -4.94 18.67 20.06
C HIS A 814 -6.12 19.34 20.76
N ASP A 815 -6.83 20.22 20.07
CA ASP A 815 -7.65 21.28 20.68
C ASP A 815 -9.17 21.05 20.53
N ALA A 816 -9.59 20.01 19.80
CA ALA A 816 -11.00 19.77 19.39
C ALA A 816 -11.60 20.86 18.47
N SER A 817 -10.75 21.70 17.88
CA SER A 817 -11.10 22.70 16.87
C SER A 817 -9.94 22.83 15.88
N PRO A 818 -10.19 23.00 14.58
CA PRO A 818 -9.21 23.59 13.66
C PRO A 818 -8.92 25.05 14.06
N SER A 819 -8.08 25.74 13.28
CA SER A 819 -7.82 27.18 13.51
C SER A 819 -9.09 28.04 13.42
N GLU A 820 -9.08 29.20 14.08
CA GLU A 820 -10.22 30.15 14.10
C GLU A 820 -10.65 30.64 12.70
N ALA A 821 -9.77 30.54 11.69
CA ALA A 821 -10.07 30.88 10.31
C ALA A 821 -10.94 29.83 9.58
N TRP A 822 -11.01 28.60 10.09
CA TRP A 822 -11.82 27.52 9.51
C TRP A 822 -13.28 27.66 10.01
N PRO A 823 -14.25 27.94 9.13
CA PRO A 823 -15.62 28.21 9.54
C PRO A 823 -16.35 26.96 10.03
N VAL A 824 -17.20 27.14 11.04
CA VAL A 824 -18.19 26.14 11.46
C VAL A 824 -19.18 25.90 10.32
N ALA A 825 -19.44 24.62 10.00
CA ALA A 825 -20.20 24.20 8.82
C ALA A 825 -21.61 24.81 8.71
N PHE A 826 -22.29 24.93 9.84
CA PHE A 826 -23.71 25.30 9.97
C PHE A 826 -23.89 26.60 10.78
N PHE A 827 -22.93 27.53 10.67
CA PHE A 827 -22.92 28.77 11.45
C PHE A 827 -24.12 29.69 11.14
N GLY A 828 -24.77 30.21 12.19
CA GLY A 828 -25.82 31.23 12.04
C GLY A 828 -27.17 30.72 11.55
N ILE A 829 -27.37 29.40 11.49
CA ILE A 829 -28.67 28.79 11.18
C ILE A 829 -29.61 28.92 12.40
N SER A 830 -30.86 29.31 12.16
CA SER A 830 -31.88 29.47 13.21
C SER A 830 -32.47 28.13 13.67
N GLU A 831 -33.15 28.10 14.82
CA GLU A 831 -33.88 26.91 15.28
C GLU A 831 -34.89 26.39 14.25
N GLN A 832 -35.51 27.29 13.46
CA GLN A 832 -36.40 26.94 12.35
C GLN A 832 -35.65 26.43 11.10
N GLY A 833 -34.39 26.82 10.91
CA GLY A 833 -33.52 26.21 9.89
C GLY A 833 -33.12 24.79 10.28
N LEU A 834 -32.82 24.58 11.56
CA LEU A 834 -32.50 23.27 12.14
C LEU A 834 -33.68 22.28 12.16
N SER A 835 -34.89 22.64 11.70
CA SER A 835 -36.02 21.70 11.54
C SER A 835 -36.24 21.20 10.11
N LYS A 836 -35.34 21.51 9.16
CA LYS A 836 -35.40 21.05 7.76
C LYS A 836 -34.58 19.76 7.55
N ASP A 837 -34.97 18.87 6.63
CA ASP A 837 -34.19 17.65 6.32
C ASP A 837 -32.85 17.94 5.60
N SER A 838 -32.65 19.19 5.14
CA SER A 838 -31.41 19.69 4.51
C SER A 838 -31.07 21.13 4.94
N PRO A 839 -29.78 21.52 4.95
CA PRO A 839 -29.34 22.89 5.26
C PRO A 839 -29.65 23.87 4.12
N ASP A 840 -29.96 25.12 4.47
CA ASP A 840 -30.11 26.25 3.52
C ASP A 840 -28.92 27.24 3.55
N GLN A 841 -27.96 27.04 4.46
CA GLN A 841 -26.66 27.69 4.48
C GLN A 841 -25.57 26.64 4.69
N LEU A 842 -24.45 26.80 3.99
CA LEU A 842 -23.28 25.94 4.11
C LEU A 842 -22.02 26.80 4.19
N SER A 843 -21.15 26.51 5.16
CA SER A 843 -19.80 27.05 5.26
C SER A 843 -18.78 25.93 5.12
N ILE A 844 -17.77 26.09 4.25
CA ILE A 844 -16.69 25.12 4.06
C ILE A 844 -15.32 25.82 4.08
N GLN A 845 -14.28 25.08 4.42
CA GLN A 845 -12.91 25.44 4.11
C GLN A 845 -12.52 24.80 2.77
N THR A 846 -12.09 25.58 1.79
CA THR A 846 -11.43 25.02 0.60
C THR A 846 -9.93 24.90 0.86
N PHE A 847 -9.29 23.87 0.31
CA PHE A 847 -7.83 23.73 0.29
C PHE A 847 -7.30 23.62 -1.13
N GLY A 848 -6.34 24.47 -1.48
CA GLY A 848 -5.78 24.51 -2.83
C GLY A 848 -6.73 25.11 -3.88
N GLY A 849 -6.62 24.63 -5.12
CA GLY A 849 -7.38 25.13 -6.28
C GLY A 849 -6.92 26.51 -6.78
N PRO A 850 -7.51 27.01 -7.89
CA PRO A 850 -7.16 28.31 -8.48
C PRO A 850 -7.35 29.50 -7.54
N MET A 851 -8.26 29.37 -6.56
CA MET A 851 -8.55 30.39 -5.56
C MET A 851 -7.69 30.24 -4.29
N GLY A 852 -6.90 29.17 -4.16
CA GLY A 852 -6.16 28.85 -2.94
C GLY A 852 -7.07 28.54 -1.74
N SER A 853 -6.43 28.21 -0.62
CA SER A 853 -7.14 27.85 0.62
C SER A 853 -7.88 29.04 1.23
N ARG A 854 -9.17 28.88 1.54
CA ARG A 854 -10.01 29.94 2.14
C ARG A 854 -11.31 29.39 2.74
N ALA A 855 -11.88 30.15 3.66
CA ALA A 855 -13.28 29.98 4.08
C ALA A 855 -14.23 30.43 2.96
N VAL A 856 -15.30 29.68 2.72
CA VAL A 856 -16.37 30.00 1.77
C VAL A 856 -17.71 29.77 2.47
N THR A 857 -18.67 30.67 2.31
CA THR A 857 -20.03 30.52 2.87
C THR A 857 -21.08 30.85 1.82
N VAL A 858 -22.03 29.94 1.61
CA VAL A 858 -23.08 30.06 0.60
C VAL A 858 -24.46 29.83 1.21
N ARG A 859 -25.48 30.43 0.61
CA ARG A 859 -26.89 30.29 1.00
C ARG A 859 -27.74 29.89 -0.20
N LYS A 860 -28.71 29.00 0.02
CA LYS A 860 -29.67 28.57 -1.01
C LYS A 860 -30.49 29.76 -1.47
N GLY A 861 -30.50 30.02 -2.78
CA GLY A 861 -31.26 31.12 -3.39
C GLY A 861 -30.71 32.53 -3.13
N ALA A 862 -29.46 32.67 -2.67
CA ALA A 862 -28.82 33.98 -2.56
C ALA A 862 -28.55 34.61 -3.93
N ASP A 863 -28.68 35.94 -4.01
CA ASP A 863 -28.22 36.70 -5.17
C ASP A 863 -26.68 36.64 -5.27
N THR A 864 -26.18 36.40 -6.47
CA THR A 864 -24.73 36.34 -6.75
C THR A 864 -24.12 37.70 -7.08
N SER A 865 -24.94 38.78 -7.13
CA SER A 865 -24.49 40.16 -7.35
C SER A 865 -23.75 40.76 -6.14
N GLY A 866 -22.56 40.21 -5.87
CA GLY A 866 -21.73 40.57 -4.72
C GLY A 866 -20.90 39.40 -4.18
N SER A 867 -21.22 38.17 -4.57
CA SER A 867 -20.43 36.98 -4.23
C SER A 867 -19.02 37.04 -4.82
N THR A 868 -18.05 36.54 -4.06
CA THR A 868 -16.70 36.24 -4.51
C THR A 868 -16.71 35.09 -5.53
N GLU A 869 -15.66 34.97 -6.36
CA GLU A 869 -15.56 33.88 -7.34
C GLU A 869 -15.54 32.48 -6.69
N ALA A 870 -15.08 32.36 -5.43
CA ALA A 870 -15.11 31.11 -4.70
C ALA A 870 -16.53 30.72 -4.25
N GLU A 871 -17.33 31.70 -3.80
CA GLU A 871 -18.76 31.48 -3.48
C GLU A 871 -19.57 31.17 -4.74
N LYS A 872 -19.26 31.83 -5.87
CA LYS A 872 -19.86 31.52 -7.18
C LYS A 872 -19.52 30.10 -7.64
N ALA A 873 -18.26 29.66 -7.49
CA ALA A 873 -17.85 28.30 -7.81
C ALA A 873 -18.59 27.25 -6.96
N LEU A 874 -18.71 27.48 -5.64
CA LEU A 874 -19.45 26.57 -4.76
C LEU A 874 -20.97 26.58 -5.03
N LEU A 875 -21.55 27.72 -5.39
CA LEU A 875 -22.95 27.79 -5.84
C LEU A 875 -23.17 27.09 -7.20
N TRP A 876 -22.19 27.14 -8.10
CA TRP A 876 -22.23 26.46 -9.40
C TRP A 876 -22.29 24.93 -9.26
N GLU A 877 -21.75 24.36 -8.18
CA GLU A 877 -21.89 22.93 -7.89
C GLU A 877 -23.34 22.49 -7.59
N ARG A 878 -24.24 23.44 -7.26
CA ARG A 878 -25.66 23.20 -6.94
C ARG A 878 -25.89 22.15 -5.84
N LEU A 879 -24.98 22.06 -4.86
CA LEU A 879 -25.04 21.09 -3.75
C LEU A 879 -26.39 21.11 -3.02
N PHE A 880 -27.00 22.28 -2.81
CA PHE A 880 -28.32 22.39 -2.18
C PHE A 880 -29.40 21.60 -2.95
N ASP A 881 -29.55 21.81 -4.26
CA ASP A 881 -30.56 21.13 -5.08
C ASP A 881 -30.25 19.64 -5.23
N ARG A 882 -28.98 19.31 -5.48
CA ARG A 882 -28.51 17.96 -5.78
C ARG A 882 -28.58 17.07 -4.54
N CYS A 883 -28.05 17.53 -3.41
CA CYS A 883 -28.03 16.75 -2.18
C CYS A 883 -29.39 16.70 -1.46
N GLU A 884 -30.27 17.69 -1.62
CA GLU A 884 -31.66 17.58 -1.14
C GLU A 884 -32.44 16.49 -1.89
N PHE A 885 -32.21 16.34 -3.21
CA PHE A 885 -32.84 15.27 -3.98
C PHE A 885 -32.19 13.89 -3.72
N ILE A 886 -30.85 13.82 -3.77
CA ILE A 886 -30.09 12.59 -3.52
C ILE A 886 -30.37 12.05 -2.11
N ASN A 887 -30.46 12.92 -1.11
CA ASN A 887 -30.86 12.57 0.26
C ASN A 887 -32.34 12.84 0.52
N SER A 888 -33.22 12.64 -0.47
CA SER A 888 -34.67 12.70 -0.24
C SER A 888 -35.18 11.36 0.32
N ALA A 889 -36.32 11.41 1.02
CA ALA A 889 -36.98 10.20 1.53
C ALA A 889 -37.36 9.21 0.40
N GLN A 890 -37.70 9.72 -0.80
CA GLN A 890 -37.94 8.89 -1.98
C GLN A 890 -36.67 8.16 -2.43
N MET A 891 -35.56 8.88 -2.56
CA MET A 891 -34.29 8.29 -3.01
C MET A 891 -33.78 7.25 -2.00
N ARG A 892 -33.89 7.52 -0.69
CA ARG A 892 -33.60 6.53 0.37
C ARG A 892 -34.45 5.26 0.22
N ALA A 893 -35.77 5.41 0.10
CA ALA A 893 -36.69 4.30 -0.01
C ALA A 893 -36.43 3.43 -1.26
N GLU A 894 -36.21 4.07 -2.43
CA GLU A 894 -35.93 3.37 -3.68
C GLU A 894 -34.53 2.72 -3.71
N ALA A 895 -33.51 3.37 -3.14
CA ALA A 895 -32.15 2.80 -3.05
C ALA A 895 -32.02 1.69 -1.98
N GLY A 896 -32.96 1.60 -1.03
CA GLY A 896 -32.95 0.59 0.02
C GLY A 896 -32.07 0.95 1.23
N VAL A 897 -31.95 2.26 1.52
CA VAL A 897 -31.06 2.87 2.53
C VAL A 897 -31.78 3.74 3.53
#